data_AF-A0A368NSF7-F1
#
_entry.id   AF-A0A368NSF7-F1
#
_cell.length_a   1.000
_cell.length_b   1.000
_cell.length_c   1.000
_cell.angle_alpha   90.00
_cell.angle_beta   90.00
_cell.angle_gamma   90.00
#
_symmetry.space_group_name_H-M   'P 1'
#
loop_
_entity.id
_entity.type
_entity.pdbx_description
1 polymer ?
#
loop_
_entity_poly.entity_id
_entity_poly.type
_entity_poly.pdbx_seq_one_letter_code
_entity_poly.pdbx_strand_id
1 'polypeptide(L)'
;MSRIGVSLFILITFMGLPSFANAFEQTYPQLNLRGTSNGWSVTSMSLVADHTWQVNAQFAATDTERFKFDVYGDWSTNFGDDQADGYADASGGDIAVTQGEGIYQITLNDETLQYSVTKQGGENLLPVADAGEDISLNVGDTAFFNAGSSYDSDGQIVSYTWSNGLSGVAPSLTYEQAGLYTVVLTVTDNDGASATDSVLVNVTAADAEHNFEALSLRGTHNDWSTTAMVAVANHSWEATVTFSGDADDRFKFDRFGDWSENYGDSNADGIAEIAGGDILINQGAGDYFITFNDATLTYSVSKAGESNLPPVADAGDDITLLVGETAYFSAAGSRDSDGDIVAYAWSNGLQGVNPTLTYPNAGSYQVTLTVTDDDGATATDTVVVTVKDDSVQQNFTHLYLRGTHNGWATGEMALVEDNTWQATATFAAGSEQRFKFDQLGDWSLNYGDNEADGWAEQAGEDIFITQGPGEYLITFNDSNFSYRVEKTGIDNQAPIAEAGADITISVGEVAYFDGSLSQDPDGEIVSYQWSNGLSGVAPSLVYGTAGDYVVTLTVTDDGGLIATDNVTVLVSSPDAAPDACRSDINFLGDTDKDGLPDCAELDGIPYFEEYYYQLGARVGTPDLFVEIDWMETTDLGVIPQREALEKVKASFAAEGIAIHFDTGSLYHADAGISPDDFDLGGGNALPFTKTIQLQYSSNPDIAGLYNLKIDHMSYARRFNAPWYYLVFGSSRNLTGSAGSSGVAWVNGKEAIVSLGQWGLNRKTTRNTNLLINYQAGTVMHEFGHNLGLLHGGNDNVNYKPNYLSTMNYMHQLDGLPTIGLDEGDRLMRRLHGSVCVPYLSNAPTDDYRHFRISYSHGLSIDMDETGDAPLHDAVGFGHPNSGAIDYNCNGYPNDIEYGLDVNKDGAYTVVRDHDDWGSIKFYFYKGDGGVAGARAFVEPVAIEEEAPDAEFFNQLKAMMD
;
A
#
# COMPACT_ATOMS: atom_id res chain seq x y z
N MET A 1 -55.99 23.58 42.91
CA MET A 1 -55.03 22.51 42.58
C MET A 1 -53.83 23.22 41.94
N SER A 2 -52.92 23.86 42.69
CA SER A 2 -51.74 23.33 43.44
C SER A 2 -50.83 22.51 42.51
N ARG A 3 -49.53 22.76 42.26
CA ARG A 3 -48.44 23.64 42.79
C ARG A 3 -47.28 23.48 41.76
N ILE A 4 -46.60 24.50 41.24
CA ILE A 4 -45.39 25.22 41.75
C ILE A 4 -44.41 24.37 42.59
N GLY A 5 -43.20 24.16 42.05
CA GLY A 5 -41.97 24.51 42.79
C GLY A 5 -41.00 23.39 43.19
N VAL A 6 -39.75 23.57 42.73
CA VAL A 6 -38.50 23.57 43.53
C VAL A 6 -37.88 22.22 43.93
N SER A 7 -36.60 22.11 43.53
CA SER A 7 -35.42 21.46 44.12
C SER A 7 -35.58 20.11 44.84
N LEU A 8 -34.83 19.12 44.36
CA LEU A 8 -34.48 17.93 45.12
C LEU A 8 -32.99 17.99 45.50
N PHE A 9 -32.74 18.35 46.76
CA PHE A 9 -31.55 18.00 47.52
C PHE A 9 -31.90 16.74 48.32
N ILE A 10 -31.22 15.61 48.09
CA ILE A 10 -30.97 14.61 49.14
C ILE A 10 -29.54 14.09 48.97
N LEU A 11 -28.73 14.47 49.97
CA LEU A 11 -27.44 13.92 50.37
C LEU A 11 -27.70 12.60 51.14
N ILE A 12 -26.88 11.57 50.93
CA ILE A 12 -26.20 10.76 51.98
C ILE A 12 -25.43 9.60 51.34
N THR A 13 -24.11 9.80 51.30
CA THR A 13 -23.02 8.92 51.77
C THR A 13 -22.93 7.48 51.24
N PHE A 14 -21.90 7.22 50.43
CA PHE A 14 -21.02 6.05 50.62
C PHE A 14 -19.56 6.44 50.34
N MET A 15 -18.67 6.00 51.24
CA MET A 15 -17.22 6.20 51.20
C MET A 15 -16.60 5.55 49.97
N GLY A 16 -15.63 6.24 49.37
CA GLY A 16 -14.76 5.74 48.32
C GLY A 16 -13.89 6.87 47.81
N LEU A 17 -12.78 7.15 48.51
CA LEU A 17 -11.70 7.98 47.98
C LEU A 17 -11.23 7.41 46.63
N PRO A 18 -11.13 8.19 45.55
CA PRO A 18 -10.11 7.96 44.55
C PRO A 18 -8.85 8.72 44.95
N SER A 19 -7.73 8.02 44.86
CA SER A 19 -6.37 8.49 44.96
C SER A 19 -6.16 9.85 44.31
N PHE A 20 -5.45 10.75 45.02
CA PHE A 20 -4.69 11.81 44.37
C PHE A 20 -3.82 11.14 43.30
N ALA A 21 -4.04 11.49 42.03
CA ALA A 21 -3.00 11.31 41.03
C ALA A 21 -1.76 12.01 41.61
N ASN A 22 -0.63 11.32 41.69
CA ASN A 22 0.63 11.96 42.04
C ASN A 22 0.81 13.09 41.03
N ALA A 23 0.78 14.34 41.50
CA ALA A 23 1.27 15.44 40.70
C ALA A 23 2.75 15.15 40.46
N PHE A 24 3.19 15.20 39.20
CA PHE A 24 4.60 15.11 38.86
C PHE A 24 5.39 16.11 39.71
N GLU A 25 6.61 15.74 40.10
CA GLU A 25 7.50 16.68 40.77
C GLU A 25 7.80 17.87 39.83
N GLN A 26 7.96 19.07 40.40
CA GLN A 26 8.30 20.28 39.63
C GLN A 26 9.09 21.23 40.53
N THR A 27 10.11 21.86 39.98
CA THR A 27 10.91 22.90 40.64
C THR A 27 10.19 24.24 40.61
N TYR A 28 9.55 24.57 39.49
CA TYR A 28 8.84 25.83 39.32
C TYR A 28 7.32 25.65 39.41
N PRO A 29 6.58 26.61 39.99
CA PRO A 29 5.13 26.52 40.10
C PRO A 29 4.40 26.72 38.77
N GLN A 30 5.06 27.35 37.80
CA GLN A 30 4.58 27.61 36.46
C GLN A 30 5.79 27.75 35.54
N LEU A 31 5.65 27.33 34.29
CA LEU A 31 6.61 27.57 33.24
C LEU A 31 5.86 27.95 31.95
N ASN A 32 6.41 28.91 31.22
CA ASN A 32 5.82 29.43 30.00
C ASN A 32 6.89 29.57 28.92
N LEU A 33 6.47 29.43 27.66
CA LEU A 33 7.27 29.79 26.50
C LEU A 33 6.86 31.16 25.99
N ARG A 34 7.85 31.94 25.57
CA ARG A 34 7.66 33.16 24.80
C ARG A 34 8.65 33.22 23.66
N GLY A 35 8.19 33.59 22.48
CA GLY A 35 9.05 33.70 21.31
C GLY A 35 8.39 34.40 20.16
N THR A 36 9.06 34.42 19.02
CA THR A 36 8.50 34.96 17.77
C THR A 36 7.19 34.26 17.38
N SER A 37 7.07 32.95 17.65
CA SER A 37 5.87 32.12 17.44
C SER A 37 4.59 32.68 18.07
N ASN A 38 4.70 33.44 19.15
CA ASN A 38 3.56 34.04 19.83
C ASN A 38 3.71 35.55 20.03
N GLY A 39 4.61 36.20 19.27
CA GLY A 39 4.87 37.63 19.38
C GLY A 39 5.38 38.07 20.76
N TRP A 40 6.13 37.21 21.46
CA TRP A 40 6.63 37.40 22.83
C TRP A 40 5.54 37.49 23.91
N SER A 41 4.34 37.00 23.61
CA SER A 41 3.27 36.81 24.60
C SER A 41 3.50 35.55 25.45
N VAL A 42 2.73 35.37 26.52
CA VAL A 42 2.86 34.21 27.42
C VAL A 42 2.10 33.03 26.86
N THR A 43 2.79 31.91 26.57
CA THR A 43 2.16 30.61 26.32
C THR A 43 2.53 29.64 27.43
N SER A 44 1.56 29.16 28.20
CA SER A 44 1.82 28.23 29.31
C SER A 44 2.25 26.85 28.81
N MET A 45 3.25 26.27 29.48
CA MET A 45 3.70 24.90 29.26
C MET A 45 2.94 23.94 30.17
N SER A 46 2.83 22.67 29.76
CA SER A 46 2.20 21.60 30.52
C SER A 46 3.25 20.68 31.14
N LEU A 47 3.09 20.32 32.40
CA LEU A 47 3.95 19.32 33.05
C LEU A 47 3.54 17.92 32.58
N VAL A 48 4.45 17.21 31.91
CA VAL A 48 4.18 15.92 31.24
C VAL A 48 4.91 14.73 31.88
N ALA A 49 5.95 14.98 32.67
CA ALA A 49 6.64 14.02 33.53
C ALA A 49 7.29 14.75 34.71
N ASP A 50 7.91 14.03 35.65
CA ASP A 50 8.66 14.64 36.75
C ASP A 50 9.69 15.65 36.20
N HIS A 51 9.57 16.89 36.69
CA HIS A 51 10.33 18.08 36.31
C HIS A 51 10.22 18.48 34.83
N THR A 52 9.49 17.76 33.97
CA THR A 52 9.53 17.95 32.51
C THR A 52 8.28 18.66 31.99
N TRP A 53 8.48 19.86 31.47
CA TRP A 53 7.46 20.72 30.90
C TRP A 53 7.49 20.67 29.38
N GLN A 54 6.32 20.76 28.73
CA GLN A 54 6.18 20.69 27.27
C GLN A 54 5.21 21.74 26.73
N VAL A 55 5.49 22.26 25.52
CA VAL A 55 4.56 23.06 24.72
C VAL A 55 4.79 22.82 23.23
N ASN A 56 3.73 22.93 22.44
CA ASN A 56 3.85 22.97 20.98
C ASN A 56 3.78 24.43 20.52
N ALA A 57 4.72 24.86 19.69
CA ALA A 57 4.79 26.22 19.14
C ALA A 57 5.00 26.20 17.63
N GLN A 58 4.21 26.99 16.89
CA GLN A 58 4.36 27.17 15.45
C GLN A 58 5.36 28.30 15.18
N PHE A 59 6.42 28.02 14.44
CA PHE A 59 7.38 29.02 13.97
C PHE A 59 7.29 29.16 12.44
N ALA A 60 7.52 30.37 11.92
CA ALA A 60 7.42 30.68 10.49
C ALA A 60 8.75 30.41 9.74
N ALA A 61 8.75 30.48 8.41
CA ALA A 61 9.95 30.29 7.57
C ALA A 61 10.90 31.51 7.58
N THR A 62 11.32 31.97 8.75
CA THR A 62 12.27 33.08 8.88
C THR A 62 13.54 32.65 9.61
N ASP A 63 14.67 33.25 9.23
CA ASP A 63 15.97 33.07 9.90
C ASP A 63 16.04 33.77 11.28
N THR A 64 14.93 34.34 11.74
CA THR A 64 14.87 35.12 12.98
C THR A 64 14.05 34.47 14.09
N GLU A 65 13.49 33.29 13.83
CA GLU A 65 12.64 32.57 14.78
C GLU A 65 13.42 32.18 16.04
N ARG A 66 12.88 32.55 17.20
CA ARG A 66 13.55 32.33 18.49
C ARG A 66 12.61 32.41 19.68
N PHE A 67 12.98 31.80 20.80
CA PHE A 67 12.17 31.77 22.02
C PHE A 67 13.01 31.77 23.31
N LYS A 68 12.32 31.90 24.45
CA LYS A 68 12.81 31.81 25.83
C LYS A 68 11.77 31.19 26.75
N PHE A 69 12.23 30.70 27.89
CA PHE A 69 11.37 30.22 28.98
C PHE A 69 11.15 31.30 30.03
N ASP A 70 9.95 31.38 30.59
CA ASP A 70 9.52 32.37 31.58
C ASP A 70 8.74 31.68 32.71
N VAL A 71 9.19 31.85 33.95
CA VAL A 71 8.63 31.12 35.11
C VAL A 71 7.30 31.72 35.56
N TYR A 72 7.21 33.04 35.71
CA TYR A 72 6.07 33.67 36.40
C TYR A 72 5.09 34.40 35.48
N GLY A 73 5.32 34.38 34.16
CA GLY A 73 4.50 35.15 33.23
C GLY A 73 4.79 36.66 33.28
N ASP A 74 5.85 37.09 33.96
CA ASP A 74 6.21 38.49 34.19
C ASP A 74 7.66 38.86 33.80
N TRP A 75 8.39 37.93 33.15
CA TRP A 75 9.76 38.09 32.65
C TRP A 75 10.84 38.28 33.73
N SER A 76 10.47 38.34 35.01
CA SER A 76 11.40 38.57 36.13
C SER A 76 12.40 37.44 36.30
N THR A 77 12.01 36.22 35.93
CA THR A 77 12.84 35.02 35.86
C THR A 77 12.63 34.38 34.50
N ASN A 78 13.64 34.48 33.64
CA ASN A 78 13.63 33.88 32.31
C ASN A 78 14.92 33.08 32.07
N PHE A 79 14.82 32.10 31.17
CA PHE A 79 15.93 31.26 30.75
C PHE A 79 16.05 31.27 29.23
N GLY A 80 17.29 31.31 28.77
CA GLY A 80 17.69 31.29 27.37
C GLY A 80 18.99 30.50 27.23
N ASP A 81 19.65 30.50 26.08
CA ASP A 81 20.89 29.73 25.88
C ASP A 81 21.89 30.56 25.09
N ASP A 82 22.98 31.00 25.74
CA ASP A 82 24.04 31.78 25.09
C ASP A 82 25.08 30.88 24.39
N GLN A 83 25.12 29.59 24.74
CA GLN A 83 26.17 28.65 24.30
C GLN A 83 25.66 27.65 23.27
N ALA A 84 24.33 27.56 23.07
CA ALA A 84 23.65 26.59 22.23
C ALA A 84 24.02 25.14 22.59
N ASP A 85 24.22 24.86 23.88
CA ASP A 85 24.66 23.54 24.37
C ASP A 85 23.49 22.64 24.81
N GLY A 86 22.24 23.12 24.67
CA GLY A 86 21.03 22.39 25.03
C GLY A 86 20.62 22.56 26.49
N TYR A 87 21.29 23.44 27.24
CA TYR A 87 20.96 23.79 28.61
C TYR A 87 20.59 25.27 28.72
N ALA A 88 19.49 25.56 29.42
CA ALA A 88 18.99 26.92 29.55
C ALA A 88 19.70 27.65 30.70
N ASP A 89 20.41 28.73 30.37
CA ASP A 89 21.05 29.66 31.29
C ASP A 89 20.05 30.68 31.85
N ALA A 90 20.16 30.98 33.14
CA ALA A 90 19.40 32.06 33.77
C ALA A 90 19.75 33.39 33.11
N SER A 91 18.74 34.06 32.52
CA SER A 91 18.90 35.28 31.72
C SER A 91 19.78 35.14 30.47
N GLY A 92 19.97 33.92 29.94
CA GLY A 92 20.70 33.67 28.70
C GLY A 92 20.07 34.29 27.45
N GLY A 93 20.73 34.15 26.29
CA GLY A 93 20.32 34.62 24.98
C GLY A 93 19.06 33.95 24.43
N ASP A 94 18.44 34.53 23.40
CA ASP A 94 17.26 33.93 22.76
C ASP A 94 17.66 32.62 22.05
N ILE A 95 16.92 31.54 22.28
CA ILE A 95 17.18 30.23 21.67
C ILE A 95 16.65 30.26 20.23
N ALA A 96 17.53 30.08 19.25
CA ALA A 96 17.17 30.11 17.83
C ALA A 96 16.46 28.82 17.38
N VAL A 97 15.49 28.94 16.48
CA VAL A 97 14.84 27.83 15.79
C VAL A 97 15.36 27.79 14.36
N THR A 98 16.19 26.80 14.04
CA THR A 98 16.94 26.74 12.77
C THR A 98 16.38 25.78 11.73
N GLN A 99 15.40 24.95 12.08
CA GLN A 99 14.86 23.88 11.21
C GLN A 99 13.68 24.35 10.30
N GLY A 100 13.53 25.67 10.10
CA GLY A 100 12.53 26.27 9.20
C GLY A 100 11.10 26.34 9.75
N GLU A 101 10.12 26.59 8.87
CA GLU A 101 8.70 26.66 9.26
C GLU A 101 8.18 25.32 9.77
N GLY A 102 7.37 25.34 10.83
CA GLY A 102 6.71 24.14 11.33
C GLY A 102 6.19 24.26 12.75
N ILE A 103 5.50 23.21 13.19
CA ILE A 103 5.16 23.00 14.60
C ILE A 103 6.38 22.40 15.28
N TYR A 104 6.74 22.89 16.46
CA TYR A 104 7.83 22.34 17.26
C TYR A 104 7.30 21.93 18.62
N GLN A 105 7.65 20.73 19.05
CA GLN A 105 7.51 20.30 20.43
C GLN A 105 8.75 20.76 21.20
N ILE A 106 8.54 21.63 22.18
CA ILE A 106 9.60 22.19 23.00
C ILE A 106 9.42 21.65 24.41
N THR A 107 10.47 21.04 24.94
CA THR A 107 10.51 20.55 26.32
C THR A 107 11.57 21.28 27.15
N LEU A 108 11.32 21.44 28.45
CA LEU A 108 12.32 21.88 29.43
C LEU A 108 12.18 21.03 30.69
N ASN A 109 13.28 20.44 31.14
CA ASN A 109 13.37 19.85 32.48
C ASN A 109 13.76 20.95 33.48
N ASP A 110 12.89 21.26 34.43
CA ASP A 110 13.03 22.40 35.35
C ASP A 110 14.00 22.18 36.52
N GLU A 111 14.48 20.95 36.71
CA GLU A 111 15.53 20.61 37.68
C GLU A 111 16.92 20.73 37.06
N THR A 112 17.09 20.26 35.83
CA THR A 112 18.37 20.22 35.11
C THR A 112 18.58 21.39 34.15
N LEU A 113 17.51 22.10 33.80
CA LEU A 113 17.43 23.14 32.76
C LEU A 113 17.79 22.63 31.35
N GLN A 114 17.83 21.32 31.13
CA GLN A 114 17.98 20.77 29.79
C GLN A 114 16.71 20.96 28.98
N TYR A 115 16.83 21.44 27.74
CA TYR A 115 15.70 21.60 26.84
C TYR A 115 15.88 20.78 25.55
N SER A 116 14.76 20.47 24.89
CA SER A 116 14.76 19.93 23.54
C SER A 116 13.79 20.71 22.65
N VAL A 117 14.14 20.80 21.36
CA VAL A 117 13.32 21.42 20.33
C VAL A 117 13.20 20.41 19.19
N THR A 118 12.03 19.82 19.02
CA THR A 118 11.79 18.79 18.02
C THR A 118 10.71 19.26 17.08
N LYS A 119 11.05 19.47 15.80
CA LYS A 119 10.06 19.75 14.75
C LYS A 119 9.07 18.59 14.66
N GLN A 120 7.79 18.90 14.56
CA GLN A 120 6.69 17.95 14.51
C GLN A 120 6.10 17.99 13.10
N GLY A 121 6.19 16.87 12.38
CA GLY A 121 5.45 16.63 11.13
C GLY A 121 6.00 17.26 9.85
N GLY A 122 7.28 17.02 9.52
CA GLY A 122 7.73 16.99 8.12
C GLY A 122 7.83 15.54 7.67
N GLU A 123 7.52 15.24 6.41
CA GLU A 123 7.92 13.94 5.83
C GLU A 123 9.45 13.90 5.81
N ASN A 124 10.04 12.83 6.36
CA ASN A 124 11.49 12.61 6.28
C ASN A 124 11.84 12.36 4.81
N LEU A 125 12.68 13.21 4.21
CA LEU A 125 13.17 12.99 2.87
C LEU A 125 14.31 11.97 2.93
N LEU A 126 14.38 11.06 1.96
CA LEU A 126 15.48 10.10 1.89
C LEU A 126 16.82 10.85 1.82
N PRO A 127 17.87 10.38 2.51
CA PRO A 127 19.20 10.93 2.32
C PRO A 127 19.66 10.65 0.88
N VAL A 128 20.63 11.41 0.37
CA VAL A 128 21.29 11.13 -0.90
C VAL A 128 22.62 10.43 -0.60
N ALA A 129 22.74 9.19 -1.06
CA ALA A 129 24.01 8.46 -1.05
C ALA A 129 24.86 8.84 -2.27
N ASP A 130 26.15 9.07 -2.07
CA ASP A 130 27.16 9.21 -3.13
C ASP A 130 28.36 8.34 -2.72
N ALA A 131 28.59 7.23 -3.42
CA ALA A 131 29.66 6.26 -3.17
C ALA A 131 31.01 6.70 -3.76
N GLY A 132 31.03 7.79 -4.53
CA GLY A 132 32.19 8.30 -5.27
C GLY A 132 32.38 7.64 -6.64
N GLU A 133 33.41 8.11 -7.35
CA GLU A 133 33.75 7.63 -8.70
C GLU A 133 34.30 6.19 -8.69
N ASP A 134 34.09 5.47 -9.80
CA ASP A 134 34.62 4.14 -10.03
C ASP A 134 36.14 4.06 -9.86
N ILE A 135 36.60 2.96 -9.27
CA ILE A 135 38.00 2.73 -8.90
C ILE A 135 38.60 1.67 -9.81
N SER A 136 39.73 1.96 -10.44
CA SER A 136 40.51 0.97 -11.22
C SER A 136 41.88 0.77 -10.61
N LEU A 137 42.22 -0.47 -10.27
CA LEU A 137 43.48 -0.83 -9.61
C LEU A 137 43.98 -2.23 -10.04
N ASN A 138 45.22 -2.59 -9.67
CA ASN A 138 45.75 -3.94 -9.90
C ASN A 138 45.61 -4.78 -8.64
N VAL A 139 45.62 -6.11 -8.79
CA VAL A 139 45.68 -7.03 -7.64
C VAL A 139 46.82 -6.62 -6.68
N GLY A 140 46.46 -6.45 -5.40
CA GLY A 140 47.37 -6.02 -4.33
C GLY A 140 47.40 -4.51 -4.08
N ASP A 141 46.75 -3.69 -4.90
CA ASP A 141 46.57 -2.25 -4.66
C ASP A 141 45.36 -1.99 -3.72
N THR A 142 45.38 -0.86 -3.00
CA THR A 142 44.33 -0.45 -2.05
C THR A 142 43.32 0.50 -2.70
N ALA A 143 42.03 0.14 -2.66
CA ALA A 143 40.92 1.03 -2.98
C ALA A 143 40.64 2.00 -1.83
N PHE A 144 40.37 3.26 -2.14
CA PHE A 144 39.94 4.28 -1.18
C PHE A 144 38.52 4.73 -1.53
N PHE A 145 37.57 4.46 -0.64
CA PHE A 145 36.17 4.84 -0.80
C PHE A 145 35.93 6.24 -0.23
N ASN A 146 34.92 6.95 -0.75
CA ASN A 146 34.60 8.29 -0.27
C ASN A 146 33.11 8.62 -0.39
N ALA A 147 32.40 8.51 0.73
CA ALA A 147 31.01 8.93 0.90
C ALA A 147 30.84 10.41 1.29
N GLY A 148 31.90 11.22 1.17
CA GLY A 148 31.92 12.59 1.69
C GLY A 148 31.00 13.58 0.96
N SER A 149 30.43 13.19 -0.17
CA SER A 149 29.43 13.95 -0.92
C SER A 149 27.98 13.56 -0.56
N SER A 150 27.77 12.47 0.18
CA SER A 150 26.45 12.09 0.66
C SER A 150 25.89 13.18 1.57
N TYR A 151 24.61 13.49 1.42
CA TYR A 151 23.97 14.53 2.22
C TYR A 151 22.52 14.20 2.50
N ASP A 152 22.00 14.80 3.56
CA ASP A 152 20.59 14.79 3.91
C ASP A 152 20.10 16.24 3.86
N SER A 153 18.96 16.46 3.21
CA SER A 153 18.44 17.79 2.91
C SER A 153 17.61 18.40 4.04
N ASP A 154 17.06 17.56 4.90
CA ASP A 154 16.21 17.91 6.04
C ASP A 154 16.76 17.40 7.38
N GLY A 155 17.80 16.57 7.35
CA GLY A 155 18.50 16.08 8.54
C GLY A 155 20.03 15.96 8.41
N GLN A 156 20.58 14.94 9.06
CA GLN A 156 21.99 14.56 9.09
C GLN A 156 22.12 13.05 8.90
N ILE A 157 23.10 12.63 8.10
CA ILE A 157 23.47 11.21 8.00
C ILE A 157 24.15 10.75 9.30
N VAL A 158 23.58 9.73 9.93
CA VAL A 158 24.08 9.12 11.18
C VAL A 158 24.82 7.81 10.96
N SER A 159 24.65 7.15 9.81
CA SER A 159 25.33 5.89 9.49
C SER A 159 25.83 5.84 8.04
N TYR A 160 26.98 5.19 7.86
CA TYR A 160 27.57 4.85 6.56
C TYR A 160 28.06 3.41 6.65
N THR A 161 27.45 2.51 5.89
CA THR A 161 27.80 1.09 5.84
C THR A 161 28.04 0.66 4.40
N TRP A 162 28.99 -0.23 4.18
CA TRP A 162 29.36 -0.70 2.85
C TRP A 162 29.14 -2.21 2.74
N SER A 163 28.74 -2.70 1.56
CA SER A 163 28.43 -4.12 1.32
C SER A 163 29.61 -5.07 1.54
N ASN A 164 30.84 -4.56 1.49
CA ASN A 164 32.07 -5.29 1.82
C ASN A 164 32.38 -5.32 3.33
N GLY A 165 31.43 -4.93 4.18
CA GLY A 165 31.54 -4.95 5.65
C GLY A 165 32.28 -3.76 6.26
N LEU A 166 32.62 -2.74 5.47
CA LEU A 166 33.25 -1.51 5.97
C LEU A 166 32.21 -0.51 6.52
N SER A 167 32.68 0.46 7.29
CA SER A 167 31.85 1.57 7.79
C SER A 167 32.59 2.90 7.82
N GLY A 168 31.81 3.98 7.82
CA GLY A 168 32.30 5.35 7.85
C GLY A 168 32.44 6.00 6.47
N VAL A 169 32.81 7.28 6.49
CA VAL A 169 32.79 8.16 5.30
C VAL A 169 33.92 7.84 4.30
N ALA A 170 35.10 7.43 4.77
CA ALA A 170 36.24 7.18 3.89
C ALA A 170 37.03 5.92 4.28
N PRO A 171 36.43 4.72 4.17
CA PRO A 171 37.13 3.47 4.41
C PRO A 171 38.01 3.08 3.21
N SER A 172 38.82 2.04 3.38
CA SER A 172 39.72 1.52 2.33
C SER A 172 39.86 0.01 2.41
N LEU A 173 40.00 -0.67 1.27
CA LEU A 173 40.15 -2.12 1.17
C LEU A 173 41.20 -2.50 0.11
N THR A 174 42.05 -3.47 0.41
CA THR A 174 42.99 -4.05 -0.56
C THR A 174 42.38 -5.30 -1.17
N TYR A 175 42.40 -5.39 -2.50
CA TYR A 175 41.86 -6.53 -3.23
C TYR A 175 42.97 -7.48 -3.65
N GLU A 176 42.94 -8.71 -3.13
CA GLU A 176 43.95 -9.75 -3.35
C GLU A 176 43.63 -10.67 -4.54
N GLN A 177 42.47 -10.48 -5.17
CA GLN A 177 42.02 -11.22 -6.34
C GLN A 177 41.59 -10.23 -7.41
N ALA A 178 41.79 -10.61 -8.67
CA ALA A 178 41.27 -9.85 -9.79
C ALA A 178 39.76 -10.11 -9.92
N GLY A 179 39.04 -9.10 -10.36
CA GLY A 179 37.60 -9.16 -10.45
C GLY A 179 37.01 -7.76 -10.52
N LEU A 180 35.75 -7.71 -10.94
CA LEU A 180 34.92 -6.53 -10.87
C LEU A 180 34.10 -6.62 -9.59
N TYR A 181 34.32 -5.69 -8.67
CA TYR A 181 33.62 -5.68 -7.38
C TYR A 181 32.67 -4.49 -7.32
N THR A 182 31.37 -4.75 -7.23
CA THR A 182 30.38 -3.72 -6.93
C THR A 182 30.31 -3.52 -5.42
N VAL A 183 30.66 -2.33 -4.93
CA VAL A 183 30.56 -2.00 -3.52
C VAL A 183 29.42 -1.01 -3.33
N VAL A 184 28.40 -1.40 -2.55
CA VAL A 184 27.23 -0.58 -2.28
C VAL A 184 27.44 0.16 -0.96
N LEU A 185 27.32 1.48 -1.00
CA LEU A 185 27.17 2.34 0.15
C LEU A 185 25.70 2.40 0.55
N THR A 186 25.41 2.23 1.83
CA THR A 186 24.13 2.59 2.45
C THR A 186 24.38 3.72 3.45
N VAL A 187 23.66 4.82 3.28
CA VAL A 187 23.63 5.92 4.26
C VAL A 187 22.29 5.94 4.95
N THR A 188 22.27 6.15 6.26
CA THR A 188 21.04 6.29 7.08
C THR A 188 21.03 7.64 7.76
N ASP A 189 19.93 8.36 7.71
CA ASP A 189 19.73 9.64 8.38
C ASP A 189 19.34 9.53 9.85
N ASN A 190 19.25 10.67 10.54
CA ASN A 190 18.88 10.75 11.95
C ASN A 190 17.43 10.38 12.26
N ASP A 191 16.59 10.22 11.23
CA ASP A 191 15.17 9.87 11.33
C ASP A 191 14.90 8.42 10.88
N GLY A 192 15.97 7.69 10.52
CA GLY A 192 15.99 6.25 10.25
C GLY A 192 15.79 5.87 8.80
N ALA A 193 15.62 6.82 7.86
CA ALA A 193 15.54 6.48 6.45
C ALA A 193 16.93 6.27 5.85
N SER A 194 16.99 5.43 4.83
CA SER A 194 18.25 5.03 4.22
C SER A 194 18.20 5.15 2.70
N ALA A 195 19.34 5.48 2.10
CA ALA A 195 19.54 5.46 0.66
C ALA A 195 20.84 4.74 0.32
N THR A 196 20.94 4.29 -0.93
CA THR A 196 22.10 3.56 -1.41
C THR A 196 22.67 4.15 -2.69
N ASP A 197 23.98 3.99 -2.86
CA ASP A 197 24.69 4.26 -4.10
C ASP A 197 25.82 3.23 -4.25
N SER A 198 26.30 2.97 -5.46
CA SER A 198 27.29 1.93 -5.74
C SER A 198 28.51 2.48 -6.45
N VAL A 199 29.67 1.95 -6.11
CA VAL A 199 30.93 2.20 -6.82
C VAL A 199 31.49 0.90 -7.37
N LEU A 200 31.94 0.94 -8.62
CA LEU A 200 32.57 -0.20 -9.28
C LEU A 200 34.07 -0.19 -9.01
N VAL A 201 34.61 -1.29 -8.46
CA VAL A 201 36.04 -1.50 -8.26
C VAL A 201 36.53 -2.53 -9.27
N ASN A 202 37.18 -2.05 -10.32
CA ASN A 202 37.81 -2.89 -11.34
C ASN A 202 39.23 -3.26 -10.92
N VAL A 203 39.42 -4.53 -10.52
CA VAL A 203 40.70 -5.08 -10.10
C VAL A 203 41.24 -5.96 -11.20
N THR A 204 42.23 -5.46 -11.94
CA THR A 204 42.80 -6.20 -13.06
C THR A 204 43.92 -7.13 -12.60
N ALA A 205 43.89 -8.37 -13.08
CA ALA A 205 45.00 -9.31 -12.94
C ALA A 205 46.17 -8.78 -13.78
N ALA A 206 47.33 -8.61 -13.17
CA ALA A 206 48.55 -8.50 -13.94
C ALA A 206 48.81 -9.89 -14.60
N ASP A 207 48.65 -9.95 -15.93
CA ASP A 207 48.94 -11.09 -16.82
C ASP A 207 47.98 -12.30 -16.79
N ALA A 208 46.75 -12.17 -17.32
CA ALA A 208 45.84 -13.29 -17.55
C ALA A 208 46.06 -13.98 -18.93
N GLU A 209 45.87 -15.30 -19.00
CA GLU A 209 46.07 -16.14 -20.20
C GLU A 209 44.73 -16.29 -20.97
N HIS A 210 44.69 -15.94 -22.26
CA HIS A 210 43.49 -15.97 -23.10
C HIS A 210 43.80 -16.57 -24.49
N ASN A 211 42.86 -17.32 -25.07
CA ASN A 211 42.98 -17.82 -26.44
C ASN A 211 42.61 -16.75 -27.47
N PHE A 212 41.74 -15.81 -27.08
CA PHE A 212 41.33 -14.70 -27.92
C PHE A 212 42.12 -13.44 -27.58
N GLU A 213 42.49 -12.67 -28.60
CA GLU A 213 43.18 -11.39 -28.42
C GLU A 213 42.20 -10.23 -28.21
N ALA A 214 40.94 -10.43 -28.62
CA ALA A 214 39.79 -9.59 -28.39
C ALA A 214 38.52 -10.44 -28.56
N LEU A 215 37.43 -10.00 -27.95
CA LEU A 215 36.10 -10.58 -28.13
C LEU A 215 35.07 -9.45 -28.09
N SER A 216 34.05 -9.52 -28.95
CA SER A 216 32.93 -8.58 -28.96
C SER A 216 31.61 -9.31 -28.90
N LEU A 217 30.65 -8.71 -28.20
CA LEU A 217 29.25 -9.08 -28.22
C LEU A 217 28.51 -8.25 -29.28
N ARG A 218 27.65 -8.89 -30.07
CA ARG A 218 26.85 -8.23 -31.12
C ARG A 218 25.44 -8.79 -31.12
N GLY A 219 24.42 -7.94 -31.14
CA GLY A 219 23.03 -8.39 -31.08
C GLY A 219 22.02 -7.28 -31.28
N THR A 220 20.74 -7.56 -31.01
CA THR A 220 19.67 -6.57 -31.09
C THR A 220 19.91 -5.37 -30.15
N HIS A 221 20.49 -5.60 -28.97
CA HIS A 221 20.86 -4.56 -27.99
C HIS A 221 21.75 -3.42 -28.56
N ASN A 222 22.49 -3.68 -29.64
CA ASN A 222 23.40 -2.70 -30.25
C ASN A 222 23.24 -2.60 -31.77
N ASP A 223 22.08 -2.94 -32.32
CA ASP A 223 21.82 -2.96 -33.77
C ASP A 223 22.87 -3.77 -34.57
N TRP A 224 23.35 -4.87 -33.98
CA TRP A 224 24.44 -5.70 -34.50
C TRP A 224 25.76 -4.95 -34.70
N SER A 225 25.98 -3.85 -33.98
CA SER A 225 27.28 -3.19 -33.83
C SER A 225 28.21 -4.02 -32.92
N THR A 226 29.40 -3.53 -32.61
CA THR A 226 30.36 -4.20 -31.71
C THR A 226 30.31 -3.61 -30.31
N THR A 227 30.03 -4.44 -29.31
CA THR A 227 30.26 -4.15 -27.88
C THR A 227 31.48 -4.96 -27.44
N ALA A 228 32.55 -4.32 -26.99
CA ALA A 228 33.74 -5.07 -26.56
C ALA A 228 33.45 -5.83 -25.26
N MET A 229 33.91 -7.09 -25.18
CA MET A 229 33.94 -7.85 -23.93
C MET A 229 35.28 -7.64 -23.23
N VAL A 230 35.27 -7.65 -21.91
CA VAL A 230 36.45 -7.46 -21.05
C VAL A 230 36.95 -8.81 -20.58
N ALA A 231 38.25 -9.07 -20.72
CA ALA A 231 38.86 -10.25 -20.15
C ALA A 231 39.05 -10.06 -18.63
N VAL A 232 38.43 -10.93 -17.82
CA VAL A 232 38.38 -10.77 -16.36
C VAL A 232 39.16 -11.84 -15.59
N ALA A 233 39.37 -13.00 -16.22
CA ALA A 233 40.15 -14.11 -15.67
C ALA A 233 40.77 -14.93 -16.82
N ASN A 234 41.57 -15.94 -16.49
CA ASN A 234 42.12 -16.84 -17.50
C ASN A 234 40.97 -17.44 -18.33
N HIS A 235 41.04 -17.22 -19.64
CA HIS A 235 40.03 -17.63 -20.61
C HIS A 235 38.63 -17.03 -20.42
N SER A 236 38.37 -16.15 -19.45
CA SER A 236 37.03 -15.63 -19.16
C SER A 236 36.84 -14.18 -19.62
N TRP A 237 35.74 -13.93 -20.32
CA TRP A 237 35.34 -12.65 -20.89
C TRP A 237 33.95 -12.26 -20.41
N GLU A 238 33.71 -10.98 -20.15
CA GLU A 238 32.44 -10.48 -19.61
C GLU A 238 31.98 -9.21 -20.33
N ALA A 239 30.66 -9.03 -20.43
CA ALA A 239 30.02 -7.78 -20.82
C ALA A 239 28.64 -7.64 -20.19
N THR A 240 28.28 -6.40 -19.86
CA THR A 240 26.91 -6.04 -19.47
C THR A 240 26.23 -5.31 -20.63
N VAL A 241 25.02 -5.74 -21.02
CA VAL A 241 24.24 -5.12 -22.10
C VAL A 241 22.77 -5.06 -21.77
N THR A 242 22.10 -4.01 -22.24
CA THR A 242 20.67 -3.79 -22.03
C THR A 242 19.85 -4.29 -23.21
N PHE A 243 18.89 -5.19 -22.98
CA PHE A 243 17.93 -5.65 -23.99
C PHE A 243 16.55 -5.00 -23.78
N SER A 244 15.82 -4.76 -24.86
CA SER A 244 14.51 -4.07 -24.84
C SER A 244 13.38 -4.95 -24.30
N GLY A 245 13.59 -6.27 -24.22
CA GLY A 245 12.58 -7.25 -23.86
C GLY A 245 11.71 -7.68 -25.03
N ASP A 246 12.14 -7.40 -26.26
CA ASP A 246 11.46 -7.84 -27.45
C ASP A 246 11.59 -9.36 -27.62
N ALA A 247 10.55 -10.00 -28.14
CA ALA A 247 10.53 -11.46 -28.34
C ALA A 247 11.58 -11.98 -29.35
N ASP A 248 12.27 -11.08 -30.07
CA ASP A 248 13.35 -11.39 -31.01
C ASP A 248 14.73 -10.94 -30.50
N ASP A 249 14.84 -10.56 -29.22
CA ASP A 249 16.12 -10.15 -28.65
C ASP A 249 17.13 -11.30 -28.69
N ARG A 250 18.29 -11.03 -29.28
CA ARG A 250 19.31 -12.05 -29.53
C ARG A 250 20.70 -11.48 -29.77
N PHE A 251 21.72 -12.31 -29.60
CA PHE A 251 23.12 -11.92 -29.79
C PHE A 251 24.02 -13.07 -30.27
N LYS A 252 25.27 -12.72 -30.58
CA LYS A 252 26.40 -13.61 -30.88
C LYS A 252 27.71 -13.02 -30.37
N PHE A 253 28.71 -13.87 -30.21
CA PHE A 253 30.10 -13.47 -29.98
C PHE A 253 30.84 -13.33 -31.31
N ASP A 254 31.64 -12.29 -31.48
CA ASP A 254 32.43 -11.99 -32.66
C ASP A 254 33.87 -11.65 -32.25
N ARG A 255 34.81 -12.52 -32.60
CA ARG A 255 36.21 -12.40 -32.15
C ARG A 255 36.90 -11.15 -32.72
N PHE A 256 36.60 -10.80 -33.97
CA PHE A 256 37.28 -9.73 -34.69
C PHE A 256 36.41 -8.48 -34.90
N GLY A 257 35.13 -8.56 -34.57
CA GLY A 257 34.15 -7.50 -34.81
C GLY A 257 33.77 -7.33 -36.28
N ASP A 258 34.13 -8.29 -37.14
CA ASP A 258 33.93 -8.25 -38.60
C ASP A 258 33.16 -9.46 -39.15
N TRP A 259 32.56 -10.27 -38.27
CA TRP A 259 31.85 -11.52 -38.55
C TRP A 259 32.70 -12.67 -39.12
N SER A 260 34.00 -12.50 -39.34
CA SER A 260 34.84 -13.53 -39.95
C SER A 260 34.98 -14.78 -39.07
N GLU A 261 34.93 -14.61 -37.75
CA GLU A 261 34.94 -15.67 -36.74
C GLU A 261 33.96 -15.32 -35.63
N ASN A 262 32.75 -15.87 -35.72
CA ASN A 262 31.67 -15.63 -34.77
C ASN A 262 31.17 -16.93 -34.17
N TYR A 263 30.64 -16.83 -32.96
CA TYR A 263 30.14 -17.95 -32.18
C TYR A 263 28.72 -17.65 -31.73
N GLY A 264 27.86 -18.65 -31.83
CA GLY A 264 26.50 -18.61 -31.34
C GLY A 264 26.04 -20.02 -31.04
N ASP A 265 24.80 -20.21 -30.61
CA ASP A 265 24.33 -21.50 -30.12
C ASP A 265 23.09 -21.96 -30.90
N SER A 266 23.25 -23.01 -31.73
CA SER A 266 22.14 -23.57 -32.50
C SER A 266 21.26 -24.52 -31.71
N ASN A 267 21.74 -25.08 -30.60
CA ASN A 267 21.09 -26.15 -29.86
C ASN A 267 20.64 -25.72 -28.45
N ALA A 268 21.03 -24.52 -28.01
CA ALA A 268 20.78 -23.91 -26.72
C ALA A 268 21.28 -24.75 -25.54
N ASP A 269 22.46 -25.38 -25.67
CA ASP A 269 23.11 -26.18 -24.62
C ASP A 269 24.11 -25.38 -23.77
N GLY A 270 24.27 -24.08 -24.04
CA GLY A 270 25.18 -23.20 -23.30
C GLY A 270 26.63 -23.26 -23.79
N ILE A 271 26.89 -23.98 -24.88
CA ILE A 271 28.20 -24.08 -25.52
C ILE A 271 28.12 -23.47 -26.91
N ALA A 272 28.82 -22.35 -27.11
CA ALA A 272 28.80 -21.64 -28.38
C ALA A 272 29.58 -22.41 -29.47
N GLU A 273 28.97 -22.54 -30.64
CA GLU A 273 29.59 -23.16 -31.81
C GLU A 273 30.06 -22.11 -32.83
N ILE A 274 31.16 -22.43 -33.52
CA ILE A 274 31.64 -21.59 -34.61
C ILE A 274 30.58 -21.49 -35.71
N ALA A 275 30.18 -20.27 -36.04
CA ALA A 275 29.06 -19.95 -36.92
C ALA A 275 27.72 -20.59 -36.50
N GLY A 276 27.50 -20.84 -35.20
CA GLY A 276 26.25 -21.33 -34.61
C GLY A 276 25.08 -20.34 -34.76
N GLY A 277 23.93 -20.68 -34.17
CA GLY A 277 22.69 -19.90 -34.27
C GLY A 277 22.76 -18.62 -33.44
N ASP A 278 21.81 -17.70 -33.61
CA ASP A 278 21.73 -16.54 -32.72
C ASP A 278 21.24 -16.99 -31.34
N ILE A 279 21.87 -16.50 -30.27
CA ILE A 279 21.49 -16.83 -28.89
C ILE A 279 20.33 -15.92 -28.50
N LEU A 280 19.18 -16.50 -28.15
CA LEU A 280 17.94 -15.78 -27.82
C LEU A 280 17.90 -15.35 -26.34
N ILE A 281 17.34 -14.17 -26.09
CA ILE A 281 17.00 -13.66 -24.76
C ILE A 281 15.50 -13.80 -24.54
N ASN A 282 15.11 -14.51 -23.48
CA ASN A 282 13.70 -14.79 -23.17
C ASN A 282 13.26 -14.31 -21.77
N GLN A 283 14.10 -13.55 -21.05
CA GLN A 283 13.87 -13.15 -19.64
C GLN A 283 13.38 -11.68 -19.49
N GLY A 284 12.86 -11.08 -20.58
CA GLY A 284 12.24 -9.74 -20.59
C GLY A 284 13.24 -8.57 -20.70
N ALA A 285 12.73 -7.34 -20.55
CA ALA A 285 13.56 -6.14 -20.65
C ALA A 285 14.49 -6.02 -19.42
N GLY A 286 15.71 -5.49 -19.63
CA GLY A 286 16.64 -5.20 -18.54
C GLY A 286 18.10 -5.29 -18.95
N ASP A 287 18.96 -5.06 -17.96
CA ASP A 287 20.40 -5.27 -18.08
C ASP A 287 20.72 -6.75 -17.91
N TYR A 288 21.65 -7.26 -18.72
CA TYR A 288 22.09 -8.64 -18.70
C TYR A 288 23.59 -8.71 -18.56
N PHE A 289 24.07 -9.57 -17.68
CA PHE A 289 25.45 -9.95 -17.51
C PHE A 289 25.75 -11.20 -18.34
N ILE A 290 26.70 -11.10 -19.25
CA ILE A 290 27.05 -12.17 -20.19
C ILE A 290 28.51 -12.54 -20.01
N THR A 291 28.76 -13.81 -19.71
CA THR A 291 30.10 -14.37 -19.60
C THR A 291 30.43 -15.28 -20.79
N PHE A 292 31.70 -15.41 -21.14
CA PHE A 292 32.18 -16.29 -22.19
C PHE A 292 33.55 -16.86 -21.87
N ASN A 293 33.69 -18.18 -21.92
CA ASN A 293 34.97 -18.86 -21.73
C ASN A 293 35.60 -19.25 -23.09
N ASP A 294 36.75 -18.67 -23.43
CA ASP A 294 37.43 -18.89 -24.72
C ASP A 294 38.22 -20.22 -24.83
N ALA A 295 38.29 -21.01 -23.77
CA ALA A 295 38.86 -22.36 -23.79
C ALA A 295 37.80 -23.45 -23.94
N THR A 296 36.65 -23.30 -23.28
CA THR A 296 35.54 -24.27 -23.31
C THR A 296 34.42 -23.90 -24.26
N LEU A 297 34.37 -22.63 -24.72
CA LEU A 297 33.30 -22.01 -25.49
C LEU A 297 31.95 -21.96 -24.76
N THR A 298 31.94 -22.17 -23.44
CA THR A 298 30.73 -22.03 -22.61
C THR A 298 30.41 -20.56 -22.37
N TYR A 299 29.13 -20.23 -22.28
CA TYR A 299 28.66 -18.89 -21.93
C TYR A 299 27.52 -18.96 -20.91
N SER A 300 27.34 -17.88 -20.14
CA SER A 300 26.18 -17.69 -19.29
C SER A 300 25.53 -16.34 -19.58
N VAL A 301 24.23 -16.25 -19.29
CA VAL A 301 23.42 -15.04 -19.43
C VAL A 301 22.55 -14.92 -18.19
N SER A 302 22.78 -13.90 -17.38
CA SER A 302 21.96 -13.60 -16.20
C SER A 302 21.43 -12.17 -16.26
N LYS A 303 20.21 -11.96 -15.80
CA LYS A 303 19.63 -10.61 -15.72
C LYS A 303 20.20 -9.89 -14.49
N ALA A 304 20.76 -8.70 -14.69
CA ALA A 304 21.36 -7.93 -13.62
C ALA A 304 20.28 -7.43 -12.64
N GLY A 305 20.39 -7.80 -11.37
CA GLY A 305 19.54 -7.31 -10.28
C GLY A 305 18.72 -8.34 -9.51
N GLU A 306 18.78 -9.64 -9.81
CA GLU A 306 18.31 -10.67 -8.87
C GLU A 306 19.47 -11.10 -7.98
N SER A 307 19.25 -11.12 -6.66
CA SER A 307 20.25 -11.52 -5.68
C SER A 307 20.39 -13.04 -5.69
N ASN A 308 21.58 -13.58 -6.01
CA ASN A 308 21.87 -15.00 -5.85
C ASN A 308 21.62 -15.43 -4.39
N LEU A 309 20.79 -16.45 -4.18
CA LEU A 309 20.54 -17.10 -2.91
C LEU A 309 21.50 -18.29 -2.76
N PRO A 310 22.25 -18.41 -1.64
CA PRO A 310 23.14 -19.55 -1.47
C PRO A 310 22.41 -20.90 -1.54
N PRO A 311 23.02 -21.95 -2.10
CA PRO A 311 22.40 -23.26 -2.22
C PRO A 311 22.17 -23.89 -0.83
N VAL A 312 21.30 -24.89 -0.75
CA VAL A 312 21.13 -25.72 0.46
C VAL A 312 21.90 -27.03 0.27
N ALA A 313 22.91 -27.24 1.13
CA ALA A 313 23.65 -28.50 1.21
C ALA A 313 22.91 -29.54 2.05
N ASP A 314 22.89 -30.79 1.59
CA ASP A 314 22.38 -31.96 2.33
C ASP A 314 23.35 -33.12 2.11
N ALA A 315 24.03 -33.56 3.16
CA ALA A 315 25.04 -34.62 3.18
C ALA A 315 24.45 -36.02 3.45
N GLY A 316 23.14 -36.12 3.70
CA GLY A 316 22.41 -37.33 4.05
C GLY A 316 22.56 -37.77 5.52
N ASP A 317 21.84 -38.83 5.89
CA ASP A 317 21.82 -39.37 7.25
C ASP A 317 23.19 -39.90 7.74
N ASP A 318 23.41 -39.86 9.05
CA ASP A 318 24.56 -40.48 9.72
C ASP A 318 24.70 -41.98 9.41
N ILE A 319 25.95 -42.40 9.18
CA ILE A 319 26.27 -43.76 8.71
C ILE A 319 26.90 -44.56 9.84
N THR A 320 26.32 -45.73 10.17
CA THR A 320 26.95 -46.70 11.08
C THR A 320 27.32 -47.98 10.34
N LEU A 321 28.59 -48.41 10.44
CA LEU A 321 29.11 -49.58 9.74
C LEU A 321 30.19 -50.32 10.55
N LEU A 322 30.54 -51.56 10.18
CA LEU A 322 31.64 -52.32 10.78
C LEU A 322 32.99 -52.02 10.09
N VAL A 323 34.10 -52.21 10.82
CA VAL A 323 35.46 -52.08 10.24
C VAL A 323 35.58 -52.89 8.94
N GLY A 324 35.93 -52.20 7.86
CA GLY A 324 36.07 -52.78 6.52
C GLY A 324 34.82 -52.74 5.63
N GLU A 325 33.68 -52.23 6.13
CA GLU A 325 32.49 -51.95 5.32
C GLU A 325 32.59 -50.59 4.60
N THR A 326 31.81 -50.44 3.52
CA THR A 326 31.83 -49.25 2.66
C THR A 326 30.68 -48.30 3.02
N ALA A 327 31.01 -47.05 3.32
CA ALA A 327 30.06 -45.95 3.46
C ALA A 327 29.61 -45.45 2.08
N TYR A 328 28.31 -45.17 1.96
CA TYR A 328 27.68 -44.58 0.78
C TYR A 328 27.19 -43.18 1.15
N PHE A 329 27.80 -42.15 0.57
CA PHE A 329 27.40 -40.76 0.78
C PHE A 329 26.37 -40.35 -0.29
N SER A 330 25.51 -39.40 0.03
CA SER A 330 24.51 -38.88 -0.89
C SER A 330 24.31 -37.38 -0.67
N ALA A 331 24.66 -36.58 -1.68
CA ALA A 331 24.31 -35.17 -1.78
C ALA A 331 22.99 -34.94 -2.55
N ALA A 332 22.22 -36.00 -2.80
CA ALA A 332 21.06 -35.94 -3.70
C ALA A 332 19.91 -35.05 -3.20
N GLY A 333 19.89 -34.69 -1.92
CA GLY A 333 18.93 -33.75 -1.34
C GLY A 333 19.38 -32.28 -1.40
N SER A 334 20.61 -32.01 -1.86
CA SER A 334 21.09 -30.64 -2.03
C SER A 334 20.32 -29.96 -3.17
N ARG A 335 19.94 -28.70 -2.97
CA ARG A 335 19.11 -27.93 -3.90
C ARG A 335 19.55 -26.49 -3.96
N ASP A 336 19.23 -25.86 -5.08
CA ASP A 336 19.37 -24.43 -5.27
C ASP A 336 18.01 -23.88 -5.73
N SER A 337 17.61 -22.73 -5.19
CA SER A 337 16.26 -22.19 -5.32
C SER A 337 16.09 -21.27 -6.52
N ASP A 338 17.17 -20.66 -6.95
CA ASP A 338 17.27 -19.66 -8.02
C ASP A 338 18.26 -20.08 -9.11
N GLY A 339 19.07 -21.12 -8.88
CA GLY A 339 20.01 -21.67 -9.85
C GLY A 339 20.14 -23.20 -9.88
N ASP A 340 21.27 -23.65 -10.41
CA ASP A 340 21.69 -25.05 -10.53
C ASP A 340 22.96 -25.31 -9.69
N ILE A 341 23.03 -26.43 -8.98
CA ILE A 341 24.28 -26.83 -8.29
C ILE A 341 25.30 -27.35 -9.31
N VAL A 342 26.44 -26.67 -9.43
CA VAL A 342 27.52 -27.02 -10.38
C VAL A 342 28.67 -27.81 -9.76
N ALA A 343 28.84 -27.81 -8.43
CA ALA A 343 29.90 -28.58 -7.77
C ALA A 343 29.51 -29.21 -6.43
N TYR A 344 30.10 -30.39 -6.16
CA TYR A 344 29.95 -31.14 -4.90
C TYR A 344 31.33 -31.62 -4.44
N ALA A 345 31.84 -31.07 -3.34
CA ALA A 345 33.15 -31.42 -2.78
C ALA A 345 33.02 -31.92 -1.34
N TRP A 346 33.72 -33.01 -1.00
CA TRP A 346 33.68 -33.60 0.34
C TRP A 346 35.02 -33.43 1.06
N SER A 347 35.01 -33.20 2.38
CA SER A 347 36.22 -32.95 3.20
C SER A 347 37.22 -34.10 3.23
N ASN A 348 36.78 -35.32 2.89
CA ASN A 348 37.62 -36.50 2.72
C ASN A 348 38.24 -36.62 1.31
N GLY A 349 38.06 -35.61 0.47
CA GLY A 349 38.62 -35.51 -0.89
C GLY A 349 37.76 -36.16 -1.98
N LEU A 350 36.54 -36.62 -1.67
CA LEU A 350 35.60 -37.13 -2.66
C LEU A 350 34.90 -36.00 -3.41
N GLN A 351 34.28 -36.34 -4.56
CA GLN A 351 33.59 -35.42 -5.45
C GLN A 351 32.30 -36.05 -5.99
N GLY A 352 31.31 -35.21 -6.31
CA GLY A 352 30.05 -35.62 -6.93
C GLY A 352 28.96 -36.02 -5.94
N VAL A 353 27.79 -36.35 -6.48
CA VAL A 353 26.55 -36.52 -5.71
C VAL A 353 26.53 -37.79 -4.85
N ASN A 354 27.06 -38.92 -5.34
CA ASN A 354 26.97 -40.20 -4.61
C ASN A 354 28.32 -40.94 -4.48
N PRO A 355 29.34 -40.37 -3.81
CA PRO A 355 30.62 -41.03 -3.66
C PRO A 355 30.61 -42.10 -2.53
N THR A 356 31.66 -42.93 -2.47
CA THR A 356 31.77 -44.01 -1.46
C THR A 356 33.18 -44.07 -0.86
N LEU A 357 33.30 -44.53 0.41
CA LEU A 357 34.57 -44.70 1.12
C LEU A 357 34.55 -45.87 2.09
N THR A 358 35.63 -46.64 2.18
CA THR A 358 35.80 -47.74 3.16
C THR A 358 36.72 -47.30 4.29
N TYR A 359 36.32 -47.54 5.54
CA TYR A 359 37.10 -47.16 6.72
C TYR A 359 37.85 -48.36 7.32
N PRO A 360 39.19 -48.30 7.46
CA PRO A 360 39.99 -49.43 7.92
C PRO A 360 40.10 -49.56 9.44
N ASN A 361 39.65 -48.56 10.21
CA ASN A 361 39.75 -48.56 11.67
C ASN A 361 38.42 -48.08 12.27
N ALA A 362 38.06 -48.61 13.44
CA ALA A 362 36.93 -48.12 14.21
C ALA A 362 37.17 -46.66 14.67
N GLY A 363 36.08 -45.91 14.80
CA GLY A 363 36.11 -44.49 15.13
C GLY A 363 34.91 -43.74 14.56
N SER A 364 34.73 -42.51 15.03
CA SER A 364 33.76 -41.56 14.47
C SER A 364 34.50 -40.58 13.56
N TYR A 365 34.03 -40.45 12.32
CA TYR A 365 34.60 -39.58 11.29
C TYR A 365 33.56 -38.57 10.84
N GLN A 366 33.86 -37.28 10.97
CA GLN A 366 33.02 -36.22 10.41
C GLN A 366 33.42 -35.95 8.96
N VAL A 367 32.45 -35.99 8.05
CA VAL A 367 32.65 -35.70 6.63
C VAL A 367 31.72 -34.56 6.24
N THR A 368 32.29 -33.46 5.75
CA THR A 368 31.56 -32.24 5.38
C THR A 368 31.45 -32.18 3.86
N LEU A 369 30.22 -32.04 3.36
CA LEU A 369 29.89 -31.67 1.99
C LEU A 369 29.98 -30.14 1.83
N THR A 370 30.52 -29.68 0.71
CA THR A 370 30.43 -28.30 0.23
C THR A 370 29.80 -28.34 -1.16
N VAL A 371 28.68 -27.65 -1.34
CA VAL A 371 28.01 -27.47 -2.65
C VAL A 371 28.24 -26.06 -3.15
N THR A 372 28.37 -25.90 -4.46
CA THR A 372 28.54 -24.60 -5.14
C THR A 372 27.48 -24.48 -6.23
N ASP A 373 26.76 -23.38 -6.25
CA ASP A 373 25.79 -23.04 -7.31
C ASP A 373 26.47 -22.51 -8.58
N ASP A 374 25.69 -22.30 -9.64
CA ASP A 374 26.13 -21.75 -10.92
C ASP A 374 26.55 -20.28 -10.86
N ASP A 375 26.22 -19.59 -9.77
CA ASP A 375 26.57 -18.20 -9.48
C ASP A 375 27.75 -18.06 -8.49
N GLY A 376 28.38 -19.17 -8.10
CA GLY A 376 29.57 -19.26 -7.26
C GLY A 376 29.36 -19.20 -5.74
N ALA A 377 28.14 -19.09 -5.21
CA ALA A 377 27.90 -19.18 -3.78
C ALA A 377 27.94 -20.64 -3.29
N THR A 378 28.22 -20.81 -1.99
CA THR A 378 28.49 -22.13 -1.43
C THR A 378 27.79 -22.36 -0.11
N ALA A 379 27.36 -23.60 0.12
CA ALA A 379 26.86 -24.05 1.41
C ALA A 379 27.48 -25.39 1.82
N THR A 380 27.38 -25.73 3.11
CA THR A 380 27.97 -26.94 3.65
C THR A 380 27.04 -27.70 4.57
N ASP A 381 27.15 -29.03 4.58
CA ASP A 381 26.47 -29.91 5.53
C ASP A 381 27.41 -31.05 5.97
N THR A 382 27.20 -31.64 7.15
CA THR A 382 28.11 -32.64 7.74
C THR A 382 27.41 -33.91 8.15
N VAL A 383 27.95 -35.05 7.70
CA VAL A 383 27.52 -36.39 8.10
C VAL A 383 28.56 -37.04 9.01
N VAL A 384 28.10 -37.77 10.04
CA VAL A 384 28.95 -38.54 10.96
C VAL A 384 28.97 -40.01 10.55
N VAL A 385 30.17 -40.54 10.29
CA VAL A 385 30.39 -41.96 10.03
C VAL A 385 30.94 -42.65 11.28
N THR A 386 30.15 -43.53 11.89
CA THR A 386 30.53 -44.34 13.05
C THR A 386 30.93 -45.75 12.62
N VAL A 387 32.21 -46.07 12.77
CA VAL A 387 32.80 -47.37 12.42
C VAL A 387 33.03 -48.17 13.70
N LYS A 388 32.37 -49.33 13.82
CA LYS A 388 32.43 -50.22 14.99
C LYS A 388 33.35 -51.43 14.76
N ASP A 389 34.02 -51.89 15.82
CA ASP A 389 34.84 -53.12 15.84
C ASP A 389 34.25 -54.12 16.84
N ASP A 390 33.88 -55.31 16.37
CA ASP A 390 33.05 -56.29 17.10
C ASP A 390 33.85 -57.35 17.90
N SER A 391 35.15 -57.16 18.15
CA SER A 391 35.91 -58.06 19.04
C SER A 391 36.11 -57.49 20.44
N VAL A 392 35.11 -57.65 21.31
CA VAL A 392 35.13 -57.12 22.69
C VAL A 392 35.10 -58.23 23.77
N GLN A 393 35.91 -58.09 24.82
CA GLN A 393 35.97 -58.94 26.01
C GLN A 393 34.95 -58.49 27.07
N GLN A 394 34.45 -59.38 27.93
CA GLN A 394 33.47 -59.06 28.99
C GLN A 394 33.65 -59.95 30.22
N ASN A 395 33.46 -59.41 31.43
CA ASN A 395 33.42 -60.22 32.66
C ASN A 395 31.99 -60.64 33.02
N PHE A 396 30.99 -59.84 32.67
CA PHE A 396 29.59 -60.17 32.85
C PHE A 396 29.04 -60.81 31.59
N THR A 397 28.15 -61.80 31.71
CA THR A 397 27.48 -62.38 30.53
C THR A 397 26.22 -61.62 30.14
N HIS A 398 25.52 -61.03 31.12
CA HIS A 398 24.40 -60.10 30.92
C HIS A 398 24.40 -59.04 32.01
N LEU A 399 24.13 -57.80 31.62
CA LEU A 399 23.95 -56.66 32.51
C LEU A 399 22.64 -55.95 32.17
N TYR A 400 21.90 -55.54 33.20
CA TYR A 400 20.63 -54.85 33.06
C TYR A 400 20.66 -53.51 33.77
N LEU A 401 20.08 -52.50 33.14
CA LEU A 401 19.75 -51.22 33.72
C LEU A 401 18.30 -51.25 34.23
N ARG A 402 18.09 -50.79 35.46
CA ARG A 402 16.76 -50.75 36.10
C ARG A 402 16.59 -49.43 36.83
N GLY A 403 15.44 -48.78 36.69
CA GLY A 403 15.22 -47.51 37.38
C GLY A 403 13.82 -46.95 37.21
N THR A 404 13.63 -45.71 37.63
CA THR A 404 12.33 -45.01 37.49
C THR A 404 11.89 -44.87 36.02
N HIS A 405 12.82 -44.75 35.07
CA HIS A 405 12.54 -44.67 33.63
C HIS A 405 11.75 -45.86 33.07
N ASN A 406 11.91 -47.06 33.65
CA ASN A 406 11.22 -48.27 33.20
C ASN A 406 10.43 -48.96 34.34
N GLY A 407 10.12 -48.21 35.42
CA GLY A 407 9.39 -48.76 36.57
C GLY A 407 10.12 -49.90 37.30
N TRP A 408 11.45 -49.91 37.28
CA TRP A 408 12.33 -50.96 37.84
C TRP A 408 12.26 -52.33 37.15
N ALA A 409 11.71 -52.39 35.94
CA ALA A 409 11.81 -53.57 35.08
C ALA A 409 13.26 -53.80 34.59
N THR A 410 13.57 -55.00 34.11
CA THR A 410 14.86 -55.31 33.45
C THR A 410 14.95 -54.63 32.09
N GLY A 411 15.91 -53.72 31.89
CA GLY A 411 16.34 -53.25 30.56
C GLY A 411 17.75 -53.76 30.27
N GLU A 412 17.95 -54.54 29.21
CA GLU A 412 19.27 -55.13 28.91
C GLU A 412 20.24 -54.07 28.37
N MET A 413 21.49 -54.10 28.84
CA MET A 413 22.57 -53.24 28.34
C MET A 413 23.35 -53.95 27.24
N ALA A 414 23.83 -53.21 26.25
CA ALA A 414 24.65 -53.71 25.15
C ALA A 414 26.14 -53.57 25.49
N LEU A 415 26.94 -54.61 25.26
CA LEU A 415 28.40 -54.52 25.34
C LEU A 415 28.93 -53.79 24.10
N VAL A 416 29.69 -52.71 24.29
CA VAL A 416 30.16 -51.83 23.21
C VAL A 416 31.69 -51.76 23.08
N GLU A 417 32.42 -52.02 24.17
CA GLU A 417 33.88 -52.13 24.20
C GLU A 417 34.29 -53.18 25.24
N ASP A 418 35.59 -53.47 25.36
CA ASP A 418 36.13 -54.37 26.40
C ASP A 418 35.58 -53.97 27.79
N ASN A 419 34.79 -54.88 28.35
CA ASN A 419 34.15 -54.79 29.65
C ASN A 419 33.15 -53.63 29.77
N THR A 420 32.79 -52.93 28.70
CA THR A 420 32.03 -51.68 28.76
C THR A 420 30.65 -51.86 28.13
N TRP A 421 29.62 -51.61 28.93
CA TRP A 421 28.22 -51.80 28.63
C TRP A 421 27.51 -50.45 28.53
N GLN A 422 26.58 -50.31 27.59
CA GLN A 422 25.78 -49.11 27.38
C GLN A 422 24.29 -49.40 27.28
N ALA A 423 23.48 -48.47 27.77
CA ALA A 423 22.05 -48.41 27.50
C ALA A 423 21.59 -46.96 27.44
N THR A 424 20.57 -46.68 26.63
CA THR A 424 19.85 -45.42 26.66
C THR A 424 18.66 -45.50 27.62
N ALA A 425 18.39 -44.42 28.35
CA ALA A 425 17.26 -44.32 29.25
C ALA A 425 16.69 -42.90 29.29
N THR A 426 15.38 -42.78 29.12
CA THR A 426 14.66 -41.50 29.20
C THR A 426 14.07 -41.30 30.59
N PHE A 427 14.51 -40.27 31.31
CA PHE A 427 13.98 -39.94 32.62
C PHE A 427 13.04 -38.72 32.54
N ALA A 428 11.85 -38.85 33.13
CA ALA A 428 10.83 -37.80 33.13
C ALA A 428 11.14 -36.69 34.15
N ALA A 429 10.43 -35.56 34.07
CA ALA A 429 10.59 -34.45 35.00
C ALA A 429 10.26 -34.85 36.45
N GLY A 430 11.19 -34.61 37.37
CA GLY A 430 11.02 -34.89 38.81
C GLY A 430 12.35 -35.01 39.55
N SER A 431 12.36 -34.68 40.85
CA SER A 431 13.59 -34.67 41.68
C SER A 431 14.03 -36.05 42.19
N GLU A 432 13.33 -37.13 41.83
CA GLU A 432 13.57 -38.48 42.36
C GLU A 432 13.94 -39.52 41.29
N GLN A 433 14.32 -39.07 40.08
CA GLN A 433 14.73 -39.95 39.00
C GLN A 433 16.03 -40.67 39.36
N ARG A 434 16.03 -42.01 39.28
CA ARG A 434 17.14 -42.83 39.74
C ARG A 434 17.17 -44.22 39.12
N PHE A 435 18.32 -44.86 39.17
CA PHE A 435 18.55 -46.19 38.58
C PHE A 435 19.63 -46.99 39.34
N LYS A 436 19.75 -48.26 38.96
CA LYS A 436 20.80 -49.20 39.36
C LYS A 436 21.14 -50.17 38.24
N PHE A 437 22.26 -50.86 38.38
CA PHE A 437 22.64 -51.98 37.53
C PHE A 437 22.31 -53.30 38.20
N ASP A 438 22.06 -54.33 37.40
CA ASP A 438 21.63 -55.65 37.85
C ASP A 438 22.26 -56.73 36.97
N GLN A 439 22.91 -57.70 37.58
CA GLN A 439 23.56 -58.80 36.86
C GLN A 439 22.58 -59.96 36.65
N LEU A 440 22.52 -60.53 35.44
CA LEU A 440 21.71 -61.73 35.11
C LEU A 440 20.19 -61.61 35.39
N GLY A 441 19.67 -60.42 35.64
CA GLY A 441 18.27 -60.25 36.03
C GLY A 441 17.99 -60.58 37.50
N ASP A 442 19.02 -60.83 38.31
CA ASP A 442 18.93 -61.22 39.73
C ASP A 442 19.24 -60.04 40.64
N TRP A 443 18.19 -59.45 41.22
CA TRP A 443 18.28 -58.28 42.09
C TRP A 443 19.15 -58.49 43.35
N SER A 444 19.52 -59.72 43.71
CA SER A 444 20.51 -59.96 44.78
C SER A 444 21.95 -59.58 44.37
N LEU A 445 22.19 -59.40 43.06
CA LEU A 445 23.44 -58.97 42.43
C LEU A 445 23.24 -57.63 41.71
N ASN A 446 22.76 -56.63 42.45
CA ASN A 446 22.61 -55.26 41.97
C ASN A 446 23.80 -54.38 42.37
N TYR A 447 24.01 -53.31 41.62
CA TYR A 447 25.09 -52.34 41.84
C TYR A 447 24.50 -50.93 41.83
N GLY A 448 24.85 -50.16 42.86
CA GLY A 448 24.45 -48.78 43.08
C GLY A 448 25.65 -47.96 43.56
N ASP A 449 25.48 -46.70 43.93
CA ASP A 449 26.60 -45.84 44.34
C ASP A 449 26.27 -45.12 45.65
N ASN A 450 27.00 -45.44 46.71
CA ASN A 450 26.79 -44.85 48.03
C ASN A 450 27.39 -43.43 48.16
N GLU A 451 28.47 -43.15 47.43
CA GLU A 451 29.27 -41.94 47.60
C GLU A 451 29.07 -40.93 46.44
N ALA A 452 28.33 -41.33 45.41
CA ALA A 452 28.11 -40.60 44.16
C ALA A 452 29.42 -40.22 43.47
N ASP A 453 30.44 -41.07 43.58
CA ASP A 453 31.78 -40.81 43.06
C ASP A 453 31.96 -41.29 41.61
N GLY A 454 31.01 -42.07 41.07
CA GLY A 454 31.07 -42.63 39.72
C GLY A 454 31.55 -44.08 39.67
N TRP A 455 31.70 -44.74 40.82
CA TRP A 455 32.01 -46.16 40.93
C TRP A 455 30.88 -46.89 41.66
N ALA A 456 30.34 -47.94 41.04
CA ALA A 456 29.23 -48.68 41.62
C ALA A 456 29.72 -49.77 42.58
N GLU A 457 29.11 -49.85 43.76
CA GLU A 457 29.29 -50.95 44.69
C GLU A 457 28.16 -51.96 44.64
N GLN A 458 28.50 -53.22 44.90
CA GLN A 458 27.52 -54.27 45.05
C GLN A 458 26.58 -53.93 46.23
N ALA A 459 25.28 -53.89 45.94
CA ALA A 459 24.23 -53.45 46.85
C ALA A 459 24.39 -52.00 47.38
N GLY A 460 25.07 -51.11 46.65
CA GLY A 460 25.12 -49.66 46.94
C GLY A 460 23.75 -48.98 46.79
N GLU A 461 23.63 -47.70 47.14
CA GLU A 461 22.38 -46.92 47.08
C GLU A 461 21.95 -46.61 45.62
N ASP A 462 20.71 -46.12 45.43
CA ASP A 462 20.20 -45.75 44.10
C ASP A 462 21.01 -44.57 43.52
N ILE A 463 21.35 -44.64 42.22
CA ILE A 463 22.07 -43.58 41.51
C ILE A 463 21.08 -42.55 40.98
N PHE A 464 21.21 -41.28 41.38
CA PHE A 464 20.26 -40.21 41.03
C PHE A 464 20.64 -39.45 39.75
N ILE A 465 19.63 -39.10 38.96
CA ILE A 465 19.76 -38.21 37.81
C ILE A 465 19.64 -36.76 38.28
N THR A 466 20.73 -36.00 38.18
CA THR A 466 20.81 -34.60 38.65
C THR A 466 20.71 -33.57 37.52
N GLN A 467 20.73 -34.00 36.26
CA GLN A 467 20.81 -33.16 35.06
C GLN A 467 19.43 -32.82 34.43
N GLY A 468 18.33 -33.14 35.13
CA GLY A 468 16.95 -32.83 34.72
C GLY A 468 16.28 -33.90 33.84
N PRO A 469 15.09 -33.66 33.28
CA PRO A 469 14.46 -34.58 32.33
C PRO A 469 15.25 -34.66 31.02
N GLY A 470 15.20 -35.82 30.35
CA GLY A 470 15.81 -36.03 29.04
C GLY A 470 16.21 -37.49 28.79
N GLU A 471 16.76 -37.75 27.60
CA GLU A 471 17.41 -39.01 27.27
C GLU A 471 18.87 -39.02 27.73
N TYR A 472 19.32 -40.17 28.22
CA TYR A 472 20.66 -40.36 28.75
C TYR A 472 21.30 -41.63 28.19
N LEU A 473 22.59 -41.55 27.86
CA LEU A 473 23.46 -42.71 27.65
C LEU A 473 24.15 -43.05 28.96
N ILE A 474 23.85 -44.24 29.45
CA ILE A 474 24.42 -44.78 30.69
C ILE A 474 25.45 -45.83 30.30
N THR A 475 26.70 -45.59 30.68
CA THR A 475 27.84 -46.48 30.45
C THR A 475 28.26 -47.13 31.76
N PHE A 476 28.57 -48.43 31.75
CA PHE A 476 29.06 -49.20 32.90
C PHE A 476 30.22 -50.10 32.50
N ASN A 477 31.33 -50.08 33.23
CA ASN A 477 32.45 -50.97 32.98
C ASN A 477 32.50 -52.11 34.02
N ASP A 478 32.33 -53.35 33.56
CA ASP A 478 32.25 -54.55 34.41
C ASP A 478 33.59 -55.04 34.97
N SER A 479 34.72 -54.49 34.52
CA SER A 479 36.05 -54.84 35.03
C SER A 479 36.45 -54.01 36.24
N ASN A 480 36.01 -52.75 36.28
CA ASN A 480 36.41 -51.78 37.30
C ASN A 480 35.23 -51.11 38.02
N PHE A 481 34.00 -51.45 37.64
CA PHE A 481 32.74 -50.98 38.21
C PHE A 481 32.50 -49.47 38.09
N SER A 482 33.27 -48.75 37.26
CA SER A 482 32.98 -47.35 36.96
C SER A 482 31.72 -47.24 36.10
N TYR A 483 30.95 -46.19 36.32
CA TYR A 483 29.83 -45.84 35.47
C TYR A 483 29.86 -44.36 35.10
N ARG A 484 29.20 -44.03 33.99
CA ARG A 484 29.06 -42.65 33.53
C ARG A 484 27.65 -42.43 33.00
N VAL A 485 27.10 -41.27 33.32
CA VAL A 485 25.79 -40.81 32.87
C VAL A 485 26.00 -39.58 32.02
N GLU A 486 25.66 -39.68 30.75
CA GLU A 486 25.67 -38.58 29.79
C GLU A 486 24.24 -38.29 29.36
N LYS A 487 23.82 -37.03 29.41
CA LYS A 487 22.60 -36.63 28.75
C LYS A 487 22.85 -36.66 27.23
N THR A 488 22.04 -37.39 26.49
CA THR A 488 22.22 -37.66 25.05
C THR A 488 21.04 -37.29 24.19
N GLY A 489 20.00 -36.68 24.77
CA GLY A 489 19.08 -35.92 23.93
C GLY A 489 19.92 -34.94 23.14
N ILE A 490 19.91 -35.06 21.81
CA ILE A 490 20.29 -33.95 20.94
C ILE A 490 19.64 -32.71 21.56
N ASP A 491 20.46 -31.71 21.88
CA ASP A 491 19.88 -30.44 22.30
C ASP A 491 18.91 -30.08 21.18
N ASN A 492 17.62 -29.96 21.52
CA ASN A 492 16.56 -29.63 20.59
C ASN A 492 17.09 -28.55 19.65
N GLN A 493 17.07 -28.80 18.34
CA GLN A 493 17.59 -27.82 17.40
C GLN A 493 16.56 -26.70 17.26
N ALA A 494 17.02 -25.47 17.03
CA ALA A 494 16.06 -24.40 16.78
C ALA A 494 15.36 -24.68 15.43
N PRO A 495 14.07 -24.35 15.30
CA PRO A 495 13.38 -24.51 14.02
C PRO A 495 13.98 -23.55 12.99
N ILE A 496 13.67 -23.75 11.72
CA ILE A 496 13.97 -22.84 10.62
C ILE A 496 12.68 -22.11 10.30
N ALA A 497 12.69 -20.78 10.47
CA ALA A 497 11.59 -19.91 10.07
C ALA A 497 11.78 -19.49 8.60
N GLU A 498 10.70 -19.55 7.83
CA GLU A 498 10.63 -19.07 6.45
C GLU A 498 9.30 -18.32 6.30
N ALA A 499 9.38 -16.99 6.18
CA ALA A 499 8.24 -16.08 6.13
C ALA A 499 7.68 -15.91 4.71
N GLY A 500 8.36 -16.48 3.71
CA GLY A 500 8.01 -16.39 2.30
C GLY A 500 8.61 -15.15 1.63
N ALA A 501 8.47 -15.07 0.31
CA ALA A 501 8.97 -13.95 -0.48
C ALA A 501 8.32 -12.61 -0.09
N ASP A 502 9.07 -11.52 -0.30
CA ASP A 502 8.57 -10.16 -0.11
C ASP A 502 7.28 -9.90 -0.90
N ILE A 503 6.35 -9.18 -0.26
CA ILE A 503 5.00 -8.95 -0.76
C ILE A 503 4.91 -7.53 -1.27
N THR A 504 4.60 -7.36 -2.56
CA THR A 504 4.27 -6.05 -3.13
C THR A 504 2.78 -5.95 -3.40
N ILE A 505 2.11 -4.99 -2.77
CA ILE A 505 0.68 -4.74 -2.90
C ILE A 505 0.39 -3.22 -2.89
N SER A 506 -0.81 -2.83 -3.30
CA SER A 506 -1.28 -1.45 -3.13
C SER A 506 -2.11 -1.27 -1.84
N VAL A 507 -2.20 -0.03 -1.35
CA VAL A 507 -3.06 0.29 -0.19
C VAL A 507 -4.48 -0.24 -0.40
N GLY A 508 -4.96 -1.03 0.56
CA GLY A 508 -6.30 -1.65 0.51
C GLY A 508 -6.35 -3.04 -0.11
N GLU A 509 -5.27 -3.53 -0.72
CA GLU A 509 -5.15 -4.92 -1.14
C GLU A 509 -4.81 -5.86 0.03
N VAL A 510 -5.09 -7.14 -0.15
CA VAL A 510 -4.85 -8.18 0.86
C VAL A 510 -3.44 -8.72 0.71
N ALA A 511 -2.61 -8.54 1.73
CA ALA A 511 -1.34 -9.26 1.87
C ALA A 511 -1.62 -10.68 2.36
N TYR A 512 -1.14 -11.69 1.63
CA TYR A 512 -1.19 -13.09 2.02
C TYR A 512 0.18 -13.51 2.53
N PHE A 513 0.25 -13.94 3.79
CA PHE A 513 1.47 -14.45 4.39
C PHE A 513 1.50 -15.97 4.25
N ASP A 514 2.70 -16.56 4.09
CA ASP A 514 2.85 -18.01 3.99
C ASP A 514 4.11 -18.49 4.72
N GLY A 515 3.91 -19.02 5.93
CA GLY A 515 4.97 -19.65 6.72
C GLY A 515 5.13 -21.15 6.47
N SER A 516 4.48 -21.72 5.44
CA SER A 516 4.36 -23.19 5.27
C SER A 516 5.67 -23.91 4.95
N LEU A 517 6.71 -23.18 4.56
CA LEU A 517 8.06 -23.70 4.33
C LEU A 517 8.92 -23.74 5.60
N SER A 518 8.43 -23.21 6.72
CA SER A 518 9.12 -23.34 8.00
C SER A 518 9.19 -24.82 8.42
N GLN A 519 10.32 -25.24 8.95
CA GLN A 519 10.59 -26.64 9.27
C GLN A 519 11.39 -26.79 10.56
N ASP A 520 11.19 -27.88 11.27
CA ASP A 520 11.97 -28.23 12.45
C ASP A 520 12.87 -29.44 12.14
N PRO A 521 14.21 -29.31 12.24
CA PRO A 521 15.14 -30.38 11.90
C PRO A 521 15.00 -31.68 12.72
N ASP A 522 14.54 -31.61 13.97
CA ASP A 522 14.45 -32.77 14.87
C ASP A 522 13.07 -32.97 15.52
N GLY A 523 12.07 -32.17 15.14
CA GLY A 523 10.73 -32.19 15.74
C GLY A 523 9.60 -31.65 14.85
N GLU A 524 8.59 -31.04 15.47
CA GLU A 524 7.46 -30.39 14.77
C GLU A 524 7.25 -28.95 15.26
N ILE A 525 6.90 -28.02 14.34
CA ILE A 525 6.51 -26.66 14.70
C ILE A 525 5.12 -26.65 15.35
N VAL A 526 5.02 -26.17 16.60
CA VAL A 526 3.78 -26.12 17.38
C VAL A 526 3.11 -24.74 17.39
N SER A 527 3.78 -23.67 16.95
CA SER A 527 3.21 -22.31 16.93
C SER A 527 3.81 -21.43 15.82
N TYR A 528 2.95 -20.59 15.22
CA TYR A 528 3.28 -19.54 14.24
C TYR A 528 2.69 -18.21 14.73
N GLN A 529 3.52 -17.21 14.98
CA GLN A 529 3.12 -15.88 15.45
C GLN A 529 3.76 -14.81 14.56
N TRP A 530 2.99 -13.77 14.21
CA TRP A 530 3.45 -12.70 13.34
C TRP A 530 3.51 -11.36 14.11
N SER A 531 4.50 -10.52 13.84
CA SER A 531 4.70 -9.24 14.56
C SER A 531 3.53 -8.25 14.42
N ASN A 532 2.71 -8.40 13.39
CA ASN A 532 1.47 -7.66 13.16
C ASN A 532 0.26 -8.19 13.97
N GLY A 533 0.48 -9.18 14.85
CA GLY A 533 -0.52 -9.75 15.74
C GLY A 533 -1.34 -10.90 15.15
N LEU A 534 -1.00 -11.39 13.96
CA LEU A 534 -1.63 -12.57 13.35
C LEU A 534 -1.03 -13.88 13.90
N SER A 535 -1.76 -14.98 13.70
CA SER A 535 -1.31 -16.33 14.06
C SER A 535 -1.76 -17.37 13.03
N GLY A 536 -1.03 -18.47 12.95
CA GLY A 536 -1.26 -19.56 11.99
C GLY A 536 -0.29 -19.52 10.79
N VAL A 537 -0.34 -20.60 9.99
CA VAL A 537 0.60 -20.86 8.89
C VAL A 537 0.42 -19.87 7.73
N ALA A 538 -0.83 -19.56 7.35
CA ALA A 538 -1.12 -18.68 6.21
C ALA A 538 -2.22 -17.63 6.54
N PRO A 539 -1.93 -16.63 7.39
CA PRO A 539 -2.86 -15.55 7.68
C PRO A 539 -2.84 -14.47 6.58
N SER A 540 -3.75 -13.50 6.65
CA SER A 540 -3.82 -12.39 5.70
C SER A 540 -4.17 -11.07 6.39
N LEU A 541 -3.67 -9.94 5.89
CA LEU A 541 -3.93 -8.60 6.42
C LEU A 541 -4.13 -7.58 5.29
N VAL A 542 -4.98 -6.57 5.53
CA VAL A 542 -5.13 -5.42 4.63
C VAL A 542 -4.48 -4.21 5.28
N TYR A 543 -3.58 -3.56 4.54
CA TYR A 543 -2.88 -2.36 4.99
C TYR A 543 -3.65 -1.12 4.56
N GLY A 544 -3.92 -0.22 5.51
CA GLY A 544 -4.71 1.00 5.29
C GLY A 544 -3.89 2.25 4.94
N THR A 545 -2.57 2.12 4.91
CA THR A 545 -1.61 3.20 4.64
C THR A 545 -0.47 2.63 3.82
N ALA A 546 0.12 3.45 2.96
CA ALA A 546 1.31 3.08 2.20
C ALA A 546 2.54 3.08 3.11
N GLY A 547 3.55 2.31 2.72
CA GLY A 547 4.82 2.19 3.41
C GLY A 547 5.36 0.77 3.37
N ASP A 548 6.60 0.64 3.82
CA ASP A 548 7.30 -0.63 3.90
C ASP A 548 7.10 -1.21 5.29
N TYR A 549 6.38 -2.33 5.36
CA TYR A 549 6.10 -3.02 6.61
C TYR A 549 6.97 -4.25 6.70
N VAL A 550 7.92 -4.26 7.63
CA VAL A 550 8.65 -5.48 7.97
C VAL A 550 7.78 -6.29 8.93
N VAL A 551 7.32 -7.46 8.48
CA VAL A 551 6.56 -8.40 9.30
C VAL A 551 7.45 -9.58 9.65
N THR A 552 7.64 -9.82 10.94
CA THR A 552 8.47 -10.92 11.44
C THR A 552 7.59 -12.11 11.77
N LEU A 553 7.84 -13.26 11.13
CA LEU A 553 7.35 -14.57 11.55
C LEU A 553 8.20 -15.05 12.72
N THR A 554 7.56 -15.55 13.78
CA THR A 554 8.20 -16.32 14.86
C THR A 554 7.56 -17.70 14.92
N VAL A 555 8.36 -18.74 14.69
CA VAL A 555 7.93 -20.14 14.85
C VAL A 555 8.49 -20.72 16.16
N THR A 556 7.76 -21.64 16.78
CA THR A 556 8.18 -22.36 17.99
C THR A 556 8.01 -23.85 17.79
N ASP A 557 9.04 -24.64 18.13
CA ASP A 557 9.02 -26.10 18.03
C ASP A 557 8.44 -26.79 19.28
N ASP A 558 8.36 -28.12 19.24
CA ASP A 558 7.87 -28.95 20.34
C ASP A 558 8.86 -29.09 21.52
N GLY A 559 10.12 -28.68 21.35
CA GLY A 559 11.11 -28.49 22.41
C GLY A 559 11.09 -27.11 23.09
N GLY A 560 10.34 -26.15 22.55
CA GLY A 560 10.18 -24.79 23.03
C GLY A 560 11.23 -23.78 22.54
N LEU A 561 12.10 -24.12 21.59
CA LEU A 561 12.97 -23.14 20.93
C LEU A 561 12.20 -22.37 19.84
N ILE A 562 12.75 -21.23 19.47
CA ILE A 562 12.14 -20.31 18.51
C ILE A 562 13.12 -19.94 17.41
N ALA A 563 12.58 -19.65 16.24
CA ALA A 563 13.28 -18.96 15.16
C ALA A 563 12.40 -17.89 14.55
N THR A 564 13.04 -16.92 13.91
CA THR A 564 12.37 -15.79 13.28
C THR A 564 12.86 -15.57 11.87
N ASP A 565 11.95 -15.13 11.01
CA ASP A 565 12.26 -14.67 9.68
C ASP A 565 11.39 -13.46 9.32
N ASN A 566 11.84 -12.62 8.40
CA ASN A 566 11.17 -11.38 8.01
C ASN A 566 10.66 -11.47 6.58
N VAL A 567 9.45 -10.97 6.37
CA VAL A 567 8.93 -10.63 5.05
C VAL A 567 8.68 -9.12 4.99
N THR A 568 9.15 -8.49 3.93
CA THR A 568 8.88 -7.08 3.64
C THR A 568 7.58 -6.98 2.87
N VAL A 569 6.62 -6.24 3.39
CA VAL A 569 5.40 -5.88 2.67
C VAL A 569 5.57 -4.44 2.17
N LEU A 570 5.91 -4.30 0.89
CA LEU A 570 5.91 -3.04 0.17
C LEU A 570 4.46 -2.70 -0.16
N VAL A 571 3.86 -1.81 0.65
CA VAL A 571 2.53 -1.28 0.38
C VAL A 571 2.70 0.04 -0.36
N SER A 572 2.68 -0.06 -1.67
CA SER A 572 2.71 1.12 -2.53
C SER A 572 1.42 1.94 -2.34
N SER A 573 1.56 3.25 -2.14
CA SER A 573 0.53 4.15 -2.65
C SER A 573 0.71 4.19 -4.16
N PRO A 574 -0.36 4.37 -4.94
CA PRO A 574 -0.27 4.64 -6.39
C PRO A 574 0.44 5.98 -6.72
N ASP A 575 1.18 6.55 -5.76
CA ASP A 575 1.71 7.91 -5.75
C ASP A 575 3.24 7.98 -5.86
N ALA A 576 3.93 6.86 -6.12
CA ALA A 576 5.38 6.77 -6.21
C ALA A 576 5.94 6.81 -7.66
N ALA A 577 5.34 7.62 -8.53
CA ALA A 577 5.96 7.97 -9.82
C ALA A 577 6.73 9.30 -9.69
N PRO A 578 7.97 9.43 -10.19
CA PRO A 578 8.67 10.70 -10.24
C PRO A 578 8.17 11.50 -11.45
N ASP A 579 7.47 12.62 -11.27
CA ASP A 579 7.44 13.66 -12.31
C ASP A 579 6.82 15.02 -11.91
N ALA A 580 7.29 16.05 -12.60
CA ALA A 580 7.30 17.49 -12.29
C ALA A 580 5.96 18.22 -11.98
N CYS A 581 4.81 17.55 -12.01
CA CYS A 581 3.50 18.19 -11.84
C CYS A 581 2.94 18.12 -10.40
N ARG A 582 3.59 17.37 -9.50
CA ARG A 582 3.21 17.26 -8.08
C ARG A 582 3.63 18.45 -7.21
N SER A 583 4.64 19.23 -7.60
CA SER A 583 5.17 20.31 -6.75
C SER A 583 4.27 21.55 -6.64
N ASP A 584 3.10 21.55 -7.28
CA ASP A 584 2.17 22.69 -7.32
C ASP A 584 0.91 22.51 -6.46
N ILE A 585 1.01 21.75 -5.36
CA ILE A 585 -0.06 21.56 -4.35
C ILE A 585 -0.51 22.91 -3.71
N ASN A 586 0.18 24.02 -3.99
CA ASN A 586 -0.13 25.35 -3.49
C ASN A 586 -1.06 26.20 -4.38
N PHE A 587 -1.77 25.62 -5.36
CA PHE A 587 -2.76 26.32 -6.20
C PHE A 587 -2.16 27.52 -7.00
N LEU A 588 -0.84 27.57 -7.18
CA LEU A 588 -0.18 28.68 -7.90
C LEU A 588 -0.12 28.43 -9.42
N GLY A 589 -0.42 27.21 -9.86
CA GLY A 589 -0.49 26.81 -11.26
C GLY A 589 -1.79 26.11 -11.68
N ASP A 590 -2.93 26.38 -11.04
CA ASP A 590 -4.28 25.99 -11.52
C ASP A 590 -5.03 27.28 -11.90
N THR A 591 -5.01 27.62 -13.20
CA THR A 591 -5.47 28.90 -13.71
C THR A 591 -7.00 29.02 -13.72
N ASP A 592 -7.71 27.93 -14.00
CA ASP A 592 -9.17 27.90 -14.16
C ASP A 592 -9.93 27.32 -12.95
N LYS A 593 -9.19 26.84 -11.95
CA LYS A 593 -9.66 26.41 -10.63
C LYS A 593 -10.55 25.19 -10.69
N ASP A 594 -10.26 24.29 -11.62
CA ASP A 594 -10.91 23.01 -11.76
C ASP A 594 -10.23 21.88 -10.94
N GLY A 595 -9.21 22.22 -10.15
CA GLY A 595 -8.51 21.26 -9.30
C GLY A 595 -7.55 20.35 -10.05
N LEU A 596 -7.36 20.54 -11.37
CA LEU A 596 -6.21 20.08 -12.13
C LEU A 596 -5.18 21.21 -12.20
N PRO A 597 -3.90 20.93 -11.93
CA PRO A 597 -2.86 21.91 -12.22
C PRO A 597 -2.66 22.04 -13.74
N ASP A 598 -2.36 23.25 -14.23
CA ASP A 598 -2.11 23.59 -15.64
C ASP A 598 -1.10 22.63 -16.30
N CYS A 599 -0.14 22.10 -15.53
CA CYS A 599 0.85 21.13 -16.04
C CYS A 599 0.24 19.76 -16.39
N ALA A 600 -0.81 19.32 -15.69
CA ALA A 600 -1.50 18.05 -15.96
C ALA A 600 -2.35 18.11 -17.23
N GLU A 601 -2.69 19.32 -17.66
CA GLU A 601 -3.43 19.61 -18.87
C GLU A 601 -2.51 19.82 -20.09
N LEU A 602 -1.23 19.47 -19.98
CA LEU A 602 -0.29 19.47 -21.10
C LEU A 602 -0.08 18.06 -21.64
N ASP A 603 0.16 17.98 -22.95
CA ASP A 603 0.37 16.70 -23.64
C ASP A 603 1.56 15.92 -23.08
N GLY A 604 1.35 14.63 -22.84
CA GLY A 604 2.38 13.70 -22.36
C GLY A 604 2.76 13.83 -20.87
N ILE A 605 2.06 14.67 -20.09
CA ILE A 605 2.31 14.80 -18.65
C ILE A 605 1.28 13.96 -17.87
N PRO A 606 1.71 12.91 -17.15
CA PRO A 606 0.80 12.15 -16.28
C PRO A 606 0.53 12.89 -14.98
N TYR A 607 -0.67 12.73 -14.43
CA TYR A 607 -1.06 13.19 -13.11
C TYR A 607 -1.88 12.11 -12.41
N PHE A 608 -1.34 11.51 -11.36
CA PHE A 608 -1.93 10.35 -10.67
C PHE A 608 -2.39 9.24 -11.64
N GLU A 609 -1.45 8.73 -12.45
CA GLU A 609 -1.66 7.64 -13.42
C GLU A 609 -2.59 7.95 -14.61
N GLU A 610 -3.12 9.18 -14.70
CA GLU A 610 -3.99 9.61 -15.80
C GLU A 610 -3.30 10.67 -16.69
N TYR A 611 -3.59 10.66 -17.99
CA TYR A 611 -3.12 11.66 -18.95
C TYR A 611 -4.27 12.61 -19.32
N TYR A 612 -4.59 13.56 -18.43
CA TYR A 612 -5.78 14.42 -18.57
C TYR A 612 -5.87 15.19 -19.89
N TYR A 613 -4.74 15.62 -20.46
CA TYR A 613 -4.74 16.21 -21.80
C TYR A 613 -5.32 15.27 -22.88
N GLN A 614 -5.00 13.97 -22.80
CA GLN A 614 -5.53 12.96 -23.72
C GLN A 614 -7.02 12.69 -23.46
N LEU A 615 -7.46 12.83 -22.20
CA LEU A 615 -8.88 12.71 -21.84
C LEU A 615 -9.71 13.92 -22.26
N GLY A 616 -9.06 15.05 -22.58
CA GLY A 616 -9.70 16.24 -23.14
C GLY A 616 -9.41 17.56 -22.42
N ALA A 617 -8.68 17.54 -21.30
CA ALA A 617 -8.44 18.73 -20.46
C ALA A 617 -7.56 19.77 -21.15
N ARG A 618 -7.79 21.07 -20.90
CA ARG A 618 -7.10 22.17 -21.58
C ARG A 618 -6.92 23.40 -20.69
N VAL A 619 -5.66 23.72 -20.41
CA VAL A 619 -5.21 24.93 -19.69
C VAL A 619 -6.11 26.15 -19.87
N GLY A 620 -6.69 26.61 -18.76
CA GLY A 620 -7.54 27.79 -18.70
C GLY A 620 -9.00 27.53 -19.08
N THR A 621 -9.41 26.27 -19.17
CA THR A 621 -10.78 25.82 -19.38
C THR A 621 -11.17 24.90 -18.22
N PRO A 622 -12.08 25.31 -17.32
CA PRO A 622 -12.45 24.42 -16.23
C PRO A 622 -12.99 23.08 -16.75
N ASP A 623 -12.36 21.98 -16.34
CA ASP A 623 -12.67 20.62 -16.75
C ASP A 623 -13.35 19.80 -15.63
N LEU A 624 -14.44 19.13 -15.99
CA LEU A 624 -15.20 18.24 -15.12
C LEU A 624 -15.23 16.85 -15.73
N PHE A 625 -14.88 15.83 -14.95
CA PHE A 625 -14.85 14.45 -15.44
C PHE A 625 -15.93 13.63 -14.73
N VAL A 626 -16.75 12.92 -15.49
CA VAL A 626 -17.87 12.14 -14.95
C VAL A 626 -17.83 10.74 -15.51
N GLU A 627 -17.53 9.78 -14.63
CA GLU A 627 -17.67 8.37 -14.93
C GLU A 627 -19.13 7.96 -14.76
N ILE A 628 -19.69 7.35 -15.81
CA ILE A 628 -21.07 6.92 -15.91
C ILE A 628 -21.08 5.41 -16.05
N ASP A 629 -21.60 4.74 -15.02
CA ASP A 629 -21.89 3.32 -15.05
C ASP A 629 -23.39 3.10 -15.29
N TRP A 630 -23.77 1.96 -15.90
CA TRP A 630 -25.18 1.69 -16.23
C TRP A 630 -25.53 0.22 -16.06
N MET A 631 -26.73 -0.06 -15.58
CA MET A 631 -27.19 -1.44 -15.43
C MET A 631 -27.51 -2.09 -16.77
N GLU A 632 -27.07 -3.33 -16.97
CA GLU A 632 -27.38 -4.14 -18.15
C GLU A 632 -28.87 -4.43 -18.24
N THR A 633 -29.57 -3.80 -19.19
CA THR A 633 -31.00 -4.00 -19.40
C THR A 633 -31.41 -3.70 -20.84
N THR A 634 -32.68 -3.95 -21.16
CA THR A 634 -33.31 -3.51 -22.41
C THR A 634 -34.17 -2.25 -22.23
N ASP A 635 -34.31 -1.78 -21.00
CA ASP A 635 -35.01 -0.54 -20.68
C ASP A 635 -34.13 0.66 -21.04
N LEU A 636 -34.53 1.40 -22.08
CA LEU A 636 -33.75 2.53 -22.57
C LEU A 636 -33.67 3.68 -21.56
N GLY A 637 -34.52 3.73 -20.54
CA GLY A 637 -34.40 4.73 -19.46
C GLY A 637 -33.13 4.54 -18.62
N VAL A 638 -32.58 3.33 -18.57
CA VAL A 638 -31.43 2.93 -17.75
C VAL A 638 -30.14 2.86 -18.58
N ILE A 639 -30.22 3.04 -19.89
CA ILE A 639 -29.05 3.10 -20.77
C ILE A 639 -28.79 4.57 -21.08
N PRO A 640 -27.61 5.13 -20.76
CA PRO A 640 -27.27 6.52 -21.09
C PRO A 640 -27.46 6.76 -22.59
N GLN A 641 -28.13 7.83 -23.02
CA GLN A 641 -28.28 8.18 -24.43
C GLN A 641 -27.26 9.25 -24.84
N ARG A 642 -26.52 9.02 -25.93
CA ARG A 642 -25.49 9.93 -26.45
C ARG A 642 -26.03 11.35 -26.61
N GLU A 643 -27.21 11.48 -27.24
CA GLU A 643 -27.82 12.78 -27.52
C GLU A 643 -28.20 13.55 -26.24
N ALA A 644 -28.43 12.85 -25.12
CA ALA A 644 -28.73 13.46 -23.83
C ALA A 644 -27.45 14.02 -23.17
N LEU A 645 -26.36 13.25 -23.19
CA LEU A 645 -25.06 13.67 -22.66
C LEU A 645 -24.48 14.84 -23.46
N GLU A 646 -24.57 14.80 -24.80
CA GLU A 646 -24.14 15.90 -25.67
C GLU A 646 -24.86 17.23 -25.34
N LYS A 647 -26.13 17.17 -24.94
CA LYS A 647 -26.88 18.36 -24.52
C LYS A 647 -26.36 18.94 -23.21
N VAL A 648 -26.02 18.09 -22.25
CA VAL A 648 -25.41 18.53 -20.98
C VAL A 648 -24.04 19.16 -21.29
N LYS A 649 -23.21 18.50 -22.11
CA LYS A 649 -21.93 19.08 -22.59
C LYS A 649 -22.12 20.46 -23.22
N ALA A 650 -23.10 20.60 -24.11
CA ALA A 650 -23.38 21.87 -24.77
C ALA A 650 -23.84 22.98 -23.81
N SER A 651 -24.56 22.63 -22.74
CA SER A 651 -24.98 23.60 -21.72
C SER A 651 -23.79 24.12 -20.90
N PHE A 652 -22.88 23.24 -20.46
CA PHE A 652 -21.67 23.65 -19.73
C PHE A 652 -20.70 24.41 -20.64
N ALA A 653 -20.52 23.97 -21.89
CA ALA A 653 -19.66 24.64 -22.85
C ALA A 653 -20.11 26.08 -23.16
N ALA A 654 -21.42 26.36 -23.10
CA ALA A 654 -21.94 27.72 -23.25
C ALA A 654 -21.48 28.68 -22.14
N GLU A 655 -21.14 28.14 -20.96
CA GLU A 655 -20.60 28.85 -19.81
C GLU A 655 -19.06 28.78 -19.73
N GLY A 656 -18.41 28.22 -20.76
CA GLY A 656 -16.95 28.08 -20.82
C GLY A 656 -16.38 26.95 -19.97
N ILE A 657 -17.20 25.99 -19.54
CA ILE A 657 -16.80 24.82 -18.76
C ILE A 657 -16.83 23.59 -19.67
N ALA A 658 -15.77 22.80 -19.65
CA ALA A 658 -15.70 21.53 -20.36
C ALA A 658 -16.10 20.39 -19.41
N ILE A 659 -17.06 19.58 -19.83
CA ILE A 659 -17.46 18.37 -19.09
C ILE A 659 -17.24 17.14 -19.97
N HIS A 660 -16.52 16.18 -19.42
CA HIS A 660 -16.07 14.96 -20.07
C HIS A 660 -16.82 13.78 -19.46
N PHE A 661 -17.56 13.06 -20.30
CA PHE A 661 -18.31 11.88 -19.87
C PHE A 661 -17.56 10.63 -20.26
N ASP A 662 -17.52 9.67 -19.35
CA ASP A 662 -17.00 8.34 -19.58
C ASP A 662 -18.11 7.30 -19.39
N THR A 663 -18.56 6.74 -20.50
CA THR A 663 -19.50 5.61 -20.57
C THR A 663 -18.78 4.35 -21.08
N GLY A 664 -17.45 4.31 -20.98
CA GLY A 664 -16.60 3.24 -21.48
C GLY A 664 -17.01 2.76 -22.88
N SER A 665 -17.08 1.44 -23.02
CA SER A 665 -17.34 0.81 -24.31
C SER A 665 -18.77 0.96 -24.88
N LEU A 666 -19.67 1.72 -24.22
CA LEU A 666 -21.07 1.85 -24.67
C LEU A 666 -21.18 2.45 -26.09
N TYR A 667 -20.31 3.39 -26.41
CA TYR A 667 -20.27 4.10 -27.70
C TYR A 667 -18.96 3.92 -28.46
N HIS A 668 -17.97 3.27 -27.85
CA HIS A 668 -16.65 3.00 -28.42
C HIS A 668 -16.35 1.50 -28.33
N ALA A 669 -16.26 0.81 -29.47
CA ALA A 669 -16.09 -0.65 -29.50
C ALA A 669 -14.64 -1.10 -29.68
N ASP A 670 -13.74 -0.18 -30.06
CA ASP A 670 -12.33 -0.47 -30.28
C ASP A 670 -11.57 -0.40 -28.94
N ALA A 671 -10.38 -1.01 -28.89
CA ALA A 671 -9.57 -0.96 -27.68
C ALA A 671 -8.91 0.41 -27.49
N GLY A 672 -8.79 0.87 -26.24
CA GLY A 672 -8.22 2.17 -25.87
C GLY A 672 -9.32 3.20 -25.57
N ILE A 673 -8.92 4.47 -25.46
CA ILE A 673 -9.83 5.58 -25.12
C ILE A 673 -10.29 6.35 -26.37
N SER A 674 -11.49 6.92 -26.32
CA SER A 674 -12.06 7.84 -27.31
C SER A 674 -12.94 8.89 -26.62
N PRO A 675 -12.38 10.07 -26.25
CA PRO A 675 -13.14 11.14 -25.62
C PRO A 675 -14.34 11.65 -26.43
N ASP A 676 -14.25 11.62 -27.76
CA ASP A 676 -15.33 12.01 -28.68
C ASP A 676 -16.52 11.03 -28.65
N ASP A 677 -16.26 9.77 -28.29
CA ASP A 677 -17.27 8.72 -28.14
C ASP A 677 -17.50 8.34 -26.66
N PHE A 678 -17.18 9.23 -25.73
CA PHE A 678 -17.42 9.05 -24.29
C PHE A 678 -16.80 7.78 -23.72
N ASP A 679 -15.56 7.50 -24.11
CA ASP A 679 -14.75 6.44 -23.52
C ASP A 679 -13.44 7.05 -23.05
N LEU A 680 -13.28 7.16 -21.74
CA LEU A 680 -12.06 7.69 -21.10
C LEU A 680 -11.27 6.58 -20.40
N GLY A 681 -11.62 5.31 -20.61
CA GLY A 681 -10.91 4.17 -20.00
C GLY A 681 -11.51 3.61 -18.71
N GLY A 682 -12.68 4.12 -18.29
CA GLY A 682 -13.54 3.58 -17.24
C GLY A 682 -14.95 3.34 -17.77
N GLY A 683 -15.99 3.56 -16.94
CA GLY A 683 -17.40 3.44 -17.33
C GLY A 683 -17.82 2.01 -17.66
N ASN A 684 -18.66 1.43 -16.81
CA ASN A 684 -18.93 -0.01 -16.82
C ASN A 684 -20.41 -0.35 -16.99
N ALA A 685 -20.65 -1.43 -17.74
CA ALA A 685 -21.92 -2.15 -17.71
C ALA A 685 -22.01 -2.95 -16.39
N LEU A 686 -22.97 -2.58 -15.55
CA LEU A 686 -23.20 -3.18 -14.24
C LEU A 686 -24.23 -4.31 -14.30
N PRO A 687 -24.09 -5.36 -13.47
CA PRO A 687 -25.14 -6.35 -13.28
C PRO A 687 -26.48 -5.69 -12.90
N PHE A 688 -27.57 -6.14 -13.52
CA PHE A 688 -28.89 -5.57 -13.26
C PHE A 688 -29.34 -5.83 -11.82
N THR A 689 -29.74 -4.78 -11.12
CA THR A 689 -30.52 -4.87 -9.88
C THR A 689 -31.83 -4.10 -10.03
N LYS A 690 -32.88 -4.55 -9.34
CA LYS A 690 -34.20 -3.91 -9.45
C LYS A 690 -34.23 -2.54 -8.80
N THR A 691 -33.41 -2.36 -7.75
CA THR A 691 -33.37 -1.17 -6.92
C THR A 691 -31.94 -0.70 -6.72
N ILE A 692 -31.71 0.60 -6.75
CA ILE A 692 -30.45 1.25 -6.39
C ILE A 692 -30.69 2.27 -5.28
N GLN A 693 -29.68 2.55 -4.47
CA GLN A 693 -29.68 3.62 -3.47
C GLN A 693 -28.31 4.28 -3.29
N LEU A 694 -28.28 5.51 -2.76
CA LEU A 694 -27.03 6.22 -2.52
C LEU A 694 -26.15 5.51 -1.50
N GLN A 695 -26.73 5.07 -0.39
CA GLN A 695 -26.01 4.49 0.73
C GLN A 695 -25.50 3.07 0.46
N TYR A 696 -24.52 2.65 1.25
CA TYR A 696 -24.07 1.27 1.30
C TYR A 696 -25.24 0.29 1.45
N SER A 697 -25.19 -0.83 0.74
CA SER A 697 -26.16 -1.91 0.85
C SER A 697 -25.45 -3.25 1.04
N SER A 698 -25.84 -4.01 2.06
CA SER A 698 -25.47 -5.42 2.19
C SER A 698 -26.50 -6.37 1.59
N ASN A 699 -27.60 -5.84 1.02
CA ASN A 699 -28.64 -6.63 0.39
C ASN A 699 -28.31 -6.84 -1.09
N PRO A 700 -28.13 -8.09 -1.57
CA PRO A 700 -27.80 -8.36 -2.97
C PRO A 700 -28.88 -7.92 -3.97
N ASP A 701 -30.13 -7.71 -3.51
CA ASP A 701 -31.23 -7.24 -4.36
C ASP A 701 -31.30 -5.70 -4.49
N ILE A 702 -30.46 -4.96 -3.76
CA ILE A 702 -30.41 -3.49 -3.75
C ILE A 702 -28.96 -3.06 -3.98
N ALA A 703 -28.68 -2.45 -5.13
CA ALA A 703 -27.36 -1.88 -5.38
C ALA A 703 -27.15 -0.63 -4.52
N GLY A 704 -26.04 -0.60 -3.76
CA GLY A 704 -25.58 0.61 -3.09
C GLY A 704 -24.58 1.35 -3.97
N LEU A 705 -24.80 2.65 -4.22
CA LEU A 705 -23.92 3.46 -5.08
C LEU A 705 -22.49 3.53 -4.52
N TYR A 706 -22.35 3.60 -3.18
CA TYR A 706 -21.03 3.51 -2.52
C TYR A 706 -20.31 2.19 -2.81
N ASN A 707 -21.02 1.05 -2.83
CA ASN A 707 -20.43 -0.24 -3.19
C ASN A 707 -19.95 -0.21 -4.64
N LEU A 708 -20.84 0.21 -5.56
CA LEU A 708 -20.54 0.26 -6.98
C LEU A 708 -19.35 1.17 -7.28
N LYS A 709 -19.30 2.36 -6.68
CA LYS A 709 -18.16 3.28 -6.82
C LYS A 709 -16.85 2.60 -6.38
N ILE A 710 -16.86 1.89 -5.26
CA ILE A 710 -15.67 1.21 -4.74
C ILE A 710 -15.23 0.07 -5.68
N ASP A 711 -16.19 -0.66 -6.22
CA ASP A 711 -15.96 -1.87 -7.00
C ASP A 711 -15.61 -1.57 -8.48
N HIS A 712 -16.05 -0.43 -9.01
CA HIS A 712 -16.00 -0.15 -10.45
C HIS A 712 -15.25 1.14 -10.85
N MET A 713 -15.05 2.09 -9.94
CA MET A 713 -14.28 3.30 -10.22
C MET A 713 -12.83 3.13 -9.73
N SER A 714 -11.86 3.46 -10.59
CA SER A 714 -10.44 3.32 -10.25
C SER A 714 -10.06 4.12 -9.00
N TYR A 715 -9.01 3.70 -8.29
CA TYR A 715 -8.55 4.42 -7.10
C TYR A 715 -8.19 5.88 -7.43
N ALA A 716 -7.45 6.11 -8.51
CA ALA A 716 -7.09 7.43 -9.00
C ALA A 716 -8.34 8.32 -9.17
N ARG A 717 -9.36 7.86 -9.89
CA ARG A 717 -10.57 8.66 -10.13
C ARG A 717 -11.42 8.87 -8.88
N ARG A 718 -11.43 7.92 -7.94
CA ARG A 718 -12.23 8.03 -6.71
C ARG A 718 -11.78 9.17 -5.80
N PHE A 719 -10.47 9.38 -5.70
CA PHE A 719 -9.86 10.31 -4.75
C PHE A 719 -9.34 11.59 -5.40
N ASN A 720 -9.06 11.59 -6.71
CA ASN A 720 -8.55 12.79 -7.37
C ASN A 720 -9.67 13.77 -7.74
N ALA A 721 -9.36 15.06 -7.64
CA ALA A 721 -10.04 16.06 -8.44
C ALA A 721 -9.67 15.84 -9.92
N PRO A 722 -10.60 16.03 -10.88
CA PRO A 722 -11.95 16.61 -10.81
C PRO A 722 -13.10 15.58 -11.03
N TRP A 723 -12.93 14.32 -10.62
CA TRP A 723 -13.86 13.24 -11.01
C TRP A 723 -15.16 13.16 -10.18
N TYR A 724 -16.25 12.79 -10.87
CA TYR A 724 -17.59 12.50 -10.35
C TYR A 724 -18.06 11.12 -10.83
N TYR A 725 -18.99 10.52 -10.09
CA TYR A 725 -19.50 9.17 -10.35
C TYR A 725 -21.03 9.17 -10.44
N LEU A 726 -21.55 8.78 -11.59
CA LEU A 726 -22.98 8.72 -11.89
C LEU A 726 -23.37 7.28 -12.24
N VAL A 727 -24.47 6.79 -11.68
CA VAL A 727 -25.02 5.49 -12.12
C VAL A 727 -26.40 5.66 -12.74
N PHE A 728 -26.57 5.17 -13.97
CA PHE A 728 -27.87 4.89 -14.56
C PHE A 728 -28.39 3.56 -14.00
N GLY A 729 -29.21 3.65 -12.96
CA GLY A 729 -29.81 2.53 -12.26
C GLY A 729 -31.27 2.28 -12.64
N SER A 730 -31.78 1.10 -12.28
CA SER A 730 -33.16 0.70 -12.58
C SER A 730 -34.20 1.58 -11.89
N SER A 731 -34.27 1.57 -10.56
CA SER A 731 -35.29 2.32 -9.81
C SER A 731 -34.83 2.59 -8.38
N ARG A 732 -35.38 3.63 -7.75
CA ARG A 732 -35.24 3.90 -6.31
C ARG A 732 -36.32 3.22 -5.46
N ASN A 733 -37.36 2.67 -6.08
CA ASN A 733 -38.41 1.92 -5.39
C ASN A 733 -37.98 0.47 -5.16
N LEU A 734 -38.18 -0.04 -3.94
CA LEU A 734 -37.87 -1.42 -3.57
C LEU A 734 -38.52 -2.50 -4.45
N THR A 735 -39.63 -2.17 -5.11
CA THR A 735 -40.36 -3.07 -6.00
C THR A 735 -39.81 -3.09 -7.43
N GLY A 736 -38.86 -2.20 -7.74
CA GLY A 736 -38.37 -1.93 -9.09
C GLY A 736 -39.34 -1.14 -9.98
N SER A 737 -40.50 -0.69 -9.45
CA SER A 737 -41.43 0.16 -10.21
C SER A 737 -40.87 1.56 -10.45
N ALA A 738 -41.33 2.25 -11.49
CA ALA A 738 -40.94 3.65 -11.75
C ALA A 738 -41.08 4.51 -10.48
N GLY A 739 -40.02 5.23 -10.13
CA GLY A 739 -39.91 6.09 -8.94
C GLY A 739 -39.42 7.48 -9.32
N SER A 740 -38.62 8.10 -8.46
CA SER A 740 -37.92 9.35 -8.78
C SER A 740 -37.08 9.24 -10.06
N SER A 741 -36.89 10.37 -10.74
CA SER A 741 -35.97 10.46 -11.88
C SER A 741 -34.51 10.29 -11.48
N GLY A 742 -34.12 10.71 -10.28
CA GLY A 742 -32.75 10.60 -9.79
C GLY A 742 -32.61 10.96 -8.32
N VAL A 743 -31.36 10.94 -7.84
CA VAL A 743 -30.97 11.43 -6.52
C VAL A 743 -29.45 11.72 -6.50
N ALA A 744 -29.04 12.78 -5.81
CA ALA A 744 -27.65 13.13 -5.62
C ALA A 744 -27.37 13.69 -4.21
N TRP A 745 -26.10 13.67 -3.83
CA TRP A 745 -25.62 14.37 -2.64
C TRP A 745 -25.31 15.83 -2.96
N VAL A 746 -25.73 16.76 -2.10
CA VAL A 746 -25.30 18.15 -2.21
C VAL A 746 -23.83 18.29 -1.82
N ASN A 747 -23.05 18.95 -2.67
CA ASN A 747 -21.59 19.03 -2.55
C ASN A 747 -20.91 17.64 -2.51
N GLY A 748 -21.59 16.59 -2.97
CA GLY A 748 -21.03 15.26 -3.13
C GLY A 748 -20.44 15.05 -4.52
N LYS A 749 -19.91 13.86 -4.77
CA LYS A 749 -19.36 13.45 -6.08
C LYS A 749 -20.13 12.29 -6.69
N GLU A 750 -21.32 12.01 -6.17
CA GLU A 750 -22.11 10.84 -6.52
C GLU A 750 -23.56 11.21 -6.81
N ALA A 751 -24.09 10.61 -7.87
CA ALA A 751 -25.46 10.80 -8.31
C ALA A 751 -26.04 9.53 -8.97
N ILE A 752 -27.37 9.41 -8.97
CA ILE A 752 -28.13 8.32 -9.58
C ILE A 752 -29.12 8.91 -10.58
N VAL A 753 -29.16 8.35 -11.78
CA VAL A 753 -30.28 8.49 -12.72
C VAL A 753 -31.11 7.20 -12.66
N SER A 754 -32.40 7.30 -12.33
CA SER A 754 -33.27 6.15 -12.07
C SER A 754 -34.57 6.16 -12.90
N LEU A 755 -34.43 6.38 -14.20
CA LEU A 755 -35.55 6.45 -15.16
C LEU A 755 -36.06 5.08 -15.64
N GLY A 756 -35.70 3.98 -14.97
CA GLY A 756 -36.18 2.64 -15.32
C GLY A 756 -37.65 2.43 -14.99
N GLN A 757 -38.33 1.68 -15.85
CA GLN A 757 -39.78 1.43 -15.86
C GLN A 757 -40.65 2.67 -16.16
N TRP A 758 -40.07 3.79 -16.61
CA TRP A 758 -40.82 4.97 -17.05
C TRP A 758 -41.49 4.82 -18.43
N GLY A 759 -41.26 3.70 -19.12
CA GLY A 759 -41.86 3.42 -20.44
C GLY A 759 -41.19 4.16 -21.60
N LEU A 760 -39.99 4.71 -21.39
CA LEU A 760 -39.22 5.43 -22.40
C LEU A 760 -38.75 4.50 -23.53
N ASN A 761 -38.87 4.95 -24.78
CA ASN A 761 -38.60 4.10 -25.94
C ASN A 761 -38.36 4.92 -27.22
N ARG A 762 -37.77 4.29 -28.24
CA ARG A 762 -37.53 4.92 -29.57
C ARG A 762 -38.57 4.55 -30.64
N LYS A 763 -39.81 4.15 -30.27
CA LYS A 763 -40.83 3.67 -31.24
C LYS A 763 -41.39 4.78 -32.13
N THR A 764 -41.42 6.02 -31.65
CA THR A 764 -41.88 7.20 -32.40
C THR A 764 -40.93 8.36 -32.15
N THR A 765 -40.86 9.33 -33.06
CA THR A 765 -40.05 10.55 -32.86
C THR A 765 -40.37 11.24 -31.54
N ARG A 766 -41.65 11.33 -31.19
CA ARG A 766 -42.12 11.88 -29.91
C ARG A 766 -41.53 11.13 -28.71
N ASN A 767 -41.54 9.79 -28.74
CA ASN A 767 -41.01 8.99 -27.63
C ASN A 767 -39.48 9.04 -27.56
N THR A 768 -38.80 9.11 -28.71
CA THR A 768 -37.35 9.30 -28.77
C THR A 768 -36.94 10.62 -28.15
N ASN A 769 -37.64 11.70 -28.49
CA ASN A 769 -37.42 13.01 -27.88
C ASN A 769 -37.65 12.98 -26.37
N LEU A 770 -38.74 12.35 -25.93
CA LEU A 770 -39.06 12.22 -24.50
C LEU A 770 -37.96 11.50 -23.73
N LEU A 771 -37.46 10.38 -24.27
CA LEU A 771 -36.33 9.63 -23.70
C LEU A 771 -35.07 10.51 -23.55
N ILE A 772 -34.68 11.21 -24.61
CA ILE A 772 -33.47 12.04 -24.62
C ILE A 772 -33.61 13.23 -23.67
N ASN A 773 -34.74 13.94 -23.73
CA ASN A 773 -34.97 15.16 -22.98
C ASN A 773 -35.09 14.89 -21.47
N TYR A 774 -35.76 13.81 -21.07
CA TYR A 774 -35.82 13.42 -19.66
C TYR A 774 -34.45 13.03 -19.12
N GLN A 775 -33.67 12.23 -19.85
CA GLN A 775 -32.30 11.93 -19.41
C GLN A 775 -31.43 13.18 -19.30
N ALA A 776 -31.48 14.08 -20.28
CA ALA A 776 -30.68 15.31 -20.26
C ALA A 776 -31.07 16.23 -19.09
N GLY A 777 -32.37 16.42 -18.85
CA GLY A 777 -32.88 17.21 -17.73
C GLY A 777 -32.51 16.61 -16.38
N THR A 778 -32.62 15.29 -16.22
CA THR A 778 -32.23 14.60 -14.98
C THR A 778 -30.73 14.67 -14.74
N VAL A 779 -29.89 14.32 -15.71
CA VAL A 779 -28.42 14.39 -15.54
C VAL A 779 -27.98 15.79 -15.14
N MET A 780 -28.47 16.82 -15.84
CA MET A 780 -28.17 18.22 -15.52
C MET A 780 -28.63 18.60 -14.10
N HIS A 781 -29.79 18.13 -13.66
CA HIS A 781 -30.31 18.41 -12.32
C HIS A 781 -29.47 17.76 -11.23
N GLU A 782 -29.28 16.44 -11.30
CA GLU A 782 -28.59 15.67 -10.27
C GLU A 782 -27.12 16.11 -10.15
N PHE A 783 -26.49 16.41 -11.28
CA PHE A 783 -25.13 16.94 -11.28
C PHE A 783 -25.05 18.34 -10.67
N GLY A 784 -26.11 19.15 -10.80
CA GLY A 784 -26.20 20.46 -10.14
C GLY A 784 -26.08 20.36 -8.61
N HIS A 785 -26.62 19.32 -7.99
CA HIS A 785 -26.42 19.06 -6.56
C HIS A 785 -24.98 18.75 -6.20
N ASN A 786 -24.30 17.94 -7.00
CA ASN A 786 -22.88 17.66 -6.80
C ASN A 786 -22.03 18.94 -6.89
N LEU A 787 -22.46 19.92 -7.70
CA LEU A 787 -21.87 21.27 -7.78
C LEU A 787 -22.39 22.26 -6.72
N GLY A 788 -23.14 21.76 -5.72
CA GLY A 788 -23.59 22.54 -4.57
C GLY A 788 -24.84 23.39 -4.79
N LEU A 789 -25.53 23.19 -5.91
CA LEU A 789 -26.83 23.82 -6.15
C LEU A 789 -27.90 23.13 -5.30
N LEU A 790 -28.84 23.93 -4.83
CA LEU A 790 -30.06 23.45 -4.19
C LEU A 790 -31.22 23.60 -5.17
N HIS A 791 -32.35 22.98 -4.86
CA HIS A 791 -33.56 23.25 -5.61
C HIS A 791 -33.90 24.74 -5.58
N GLY A 792 -34.42 25.22 -6.69
CA GLY A 792 -35.39 26.32 -6.66
C GLY A 792 -36.71 25.83 -7.24
N GLY A 793 -37.71 26.69 -7.28
CA GLY A 793 -39.07 26.19 -7.48
C GLY A 793 -39.65 25.61 -6.19
N ASN A 794 -40.30 24.43 -6.26
CA ASN A 794 -41.28 23.95 -5.26
C ASN A 794 -40.73 23.63 -3.84
N ASP A 795 -39.42 23.69 -3.61
CA ASP A 795 -38.75 23.66 -2.30
C ASP A 795 -37.47 24.52 -2.45
N ASN A 796 -37.02 25.41 -1.56
CA ASN A 796 -36.85 25.33 -0.11
C ASN A 796 -37.47 26.48 0.73
N VAL A 797 -38.33 27.32 0.15
CA VAL A 797 -39.29 28.14 0.94
C VAL A 797 -40.58 28.39 0.14
N ASN A 798 -40.49 28.81 -1.13
CA ASN A 798 -41.62 29.17 -2.01
C ASN A 798 -41.34 28.76 -3.47
N TYR A 799 -42.38 28.40 -4.24
CA TYR A 799 -42.24 28.14 -5.68
C TYR A 799 -41.90 29.40 -6.50
N LYS A 800 -40.84 29.33 -7.32
CA LYS A 800 -40.25 30.46 -8.05
C LYS A 800 -40.34 30.30 -9.57
N PRO A 801 -41.43 30.72 -10.24
CA PRO A 801 -41.55 30.58 -11.69
C PRO A 801 -40.57 31.45 -12.50
N ASN A 802 -40.09 32.56 -11.93
CA ASN A 802 -39.06 33.43 -12.52
C ASN A 802 -37.62 32.88 -12.36
N TYR A 803 -37.45 31.76 -11.64
CA TYR A 803 -36.17 31.06 -11.52
C TYR A 803 -36.05 30.05 -12.66
N LEU A 804 -35.49 30.52 -13.78
CA LEU A 804 -35.37 29.79 -15.04
C LEU A 804 -34.14 28.87 -15.02
N SER A 805 -34.20 27.83 -14.20
CA SER A 805 -33.14 26.84 -14.02
C SER A 805 -33.67 25.42 -14.15
N THR A 806 -32.85 24.49 -14.62
CA THR A 806 -33.10 23.04 -14.53
C THR A 806 -33.19 22.56 -13.08
N MET A 807 -32.62 23.30 -12.12
CA MET A 807 -32.83 23.07 -10.67
C MET A 807 -34.24 23.44 -10.20
N ASN A 808 -35.08 23.99 -11.08
CA ASN A 808 -36.51 24.21 -10.85
C ASN A 808 -37.33 23.05 -11.41
N TYR A 809 -38.13 22.40 -10.57
CA TYR A 809 -38.99 21.29 -11.00
C TYR A 809 -39.99 21.63 -12.11
N MET A 810 -40.43 22.89 -12.24
CA MET A 810 -41.26 23.28 -13.40
C MET A 810 -40.50 23.17 -14.73
N HIS A 811 -39.17 23.18 -14.70
CA HIS A 811 -38.31 23.24 -15.87
C HIS A 811 -37.43 22.00 -16.06
N GLN A 812 -37.18 21.19 -15.02
CA GLN A 812 -36.34 19.99 -15.11
C GLN A 812 -36.78 19.04 -16.23
N LEU A 813 -38.03 18.57 -16.17
CA LEU A 813 -38.58 17.64 -17.17
C LEU A 813 -39.37 18.34 -18.28
N ASP A 814 -39.91 19.53 -18.00
CA ASP A 814 -40.71 20.29 -18.97
C ASP A 814 -39.87 21.23 -19.85
N GLY A 815 -38.57 21.39 -19.55
CA GLY A 815 -37.61 22.22 -20.28
C GLY A 815 -37.67 23.70 -19.92
N LEU A 816 -36.69 24.47 -20.39
CA LEU A 816 -36.68 25.92 -20.24
C LEU A 816 -37.38 26.63 -21.42
N PRO A 817 -38.05 27.77 -21.14
CA PRO A 817 -38.67 28.56 -22.19
C PRO A 817 -37.65 29.30 -23.06
N THR A 818 -38.11 29.81 -24.20
CA THR A 818 -37.48 30.84 -25.03
C THR A 818 -37.80 32.24 -24.49
N ILE A 819 -36.76 32.95 -24.07
CA ILE A 819 -36.92 34.32 -23.57
C ILE A 819 -37.48 35.23 -24.67
N GLY A 820 -38.50 36.02 -24.32
CA GLY A 820 -39.17 36.99 -25.19
C GLY A 820 -40.41 36.45 -25.93
N LEU A 821 -40.70 35.16 -25.82
CA LEU A 821 -41.79 34.52 -26.56
C LEU A 821 -42.75 33.74 -25.66
N ASP A 822 -42.24 32.83 -24.84
CA ASP A 822 -43.05 31.76 -24.22
C ASP A 822 -42.69 31.51 -22.74
N GLU A 823 -41.98 32.45 -22.08
CA GLU A 823 -41.52 32.21 -20.70
C GLU A 823 -42.63 32.02 -19.69
N GLY A 824 -43.80 32.63 -19.89
CA GLY A 824 -44.97 32.41 -19.03
C GLY A 824 -45.68 31.08 -19.23
N ASP A 825 -45.40 30.34 -20.30
CA ASP A 825 -46.29 29.25 -20.75
C ASP A 825 -46.43 28.12 -19.72
N ARG A 826 -45.33 27.76 -19.05
CA ARG A 826 -45.33 26.70 -18.03
C ARG A 826 -46.04 27.13 -16.76
N LEU A 827 -45.86 28.39 -16.33
CA LEU A 827 -46.61 28.95 -15.22
C LEU A 827 -48.10 29.01 -15.56
N MET A 828 -48.45 29.52 -16.74
CA MET A 828 -49.84 29.66 -17.18
C MET A 828 -50.53 28.31 -17.29
N ARG A 829 -49.83 27.30 -17.81
CA ARG A 829 -50.32 25.93 -17.85
C ARG A 829 -50.51 25.33 -16.46
N ARG A 830 -49.67 25.68 -15.48
CA ARG A 830 -49.85 25.28 -14.07
C ARG A 830 -51.00 26.02 -13.39
N LEU A 831 -51.17 27.30 -13.65
CA LEU A 831 -52.22 28.11 -13.03
C LEU A 831 -53.60 27.70 -13.55
N HIS A 832 -53.74 27.51 -14.86
CA HIS A 832 -55.03 27.42 -15.57
C HIS A 832 -55.20 26.16 -16.44
N GLY A 833 -54.25 25.23 -16.41
CA GLY A 833 -54.26 24.05 -17.28
C GLY A 833 -54.02 24.41 -18.76
N SER A 834 -54.41 23.50 -19.66
CA SER A 834 -54.26 23.69 -21.11
C SER A 834 -55.23 24.71 -21.73
N VAL A 835 -56.05 25.38 -20.91
CA VAL A 835 -57.05 26.35 -21.37
C VAL A 835 -56.38 27.60 -21.93
N CYS A 836 -55.32 28.06 -21.29
CA CYS A 836 -54.60 29.28 -21.66
C CYS A 836 -53.46 28.99 -22.63
N VAL A 837 -52.79 27.86 -22.40
CA VAL A 837 -51.62 27.44 -23.15
C VAL A 837 -51.83 25.98 -23.55
N PRO A 838 -52.45 25.73 -24.72
CA PRO A 838 -52.75 24.38 -25.18
C PRO A 838 -51.51 23.61 -25.62
N TYR A 839 -50.42 24.32 -25.94
CA TYR A 839 -49.15 23.77 -26.39
C TYR A 839 -47.99 24.46 -25.68
N LEU A 840 -47.01 23.69 -25.21
CA LEU A 840 -45.74 24.21 -24.74
C LEU A 840 -44.72 24.16 -25.87
N SER A 841 -43.90 25.19 -26.00
CA SER A 841 -42.69 25.17 -26.81
C SER A 841 -41.50 24.63 -26.01
N ASN A 842 -40.52 24.07 -26.73
CA ASN A 842 -39.36 23.40 -26.15
C ASN A 842 -39.80 22.33 -25.13
N ALA A 843 -40.94 21.68 -25.40
CA ALA A 843 -41.56 20.70 -24.53
C ALA A 843 -40.74 19.40 -24.54
N PRO A 844 -40.88 18.53 -23.54
CA PRO A 844 -40.15 17.27 -23.50
C PRO A 844 -40.42 16.34 -24.69
N THR A 845 -41.54 16.54 -25.38
CA THR A 845 -41.91 15.79 -26.58
C THR A 845 -41.44 16.42 -27.90
N ASP A 846 -41.01 17.68 -27.87
CA ASP A 846 -40.50 18.40 -29.05
C ASP A 846 -39.13 17.88 -29.46
N ASP A 847 -38.68 18.22 -30.68
CA ASP A 847 -37.34 17.84 -31.15
C ASP A 847 -36.30 18.14 -30.07
N TYR A 848 -35.52 17.13 -29.69
CA TYR A 848 -34.57 17.26 -28.60
C TYR A 848 -33.65 18.48 -28.84
N ARG A 849 -33.29 18.83 -30.08
CA ARG A 849 -32.45 20.00 -30.38
C ARG A 849 -33.07 21.34 -29.96
N HIS A 850 -34.38 21.42 -29.75
CA HIS A 850 -35.07 22.61 -29.26
C HIS A 850 -35.36 22.57 -27.76
N PHE A 851 -35.38 21.40 -27.14
CA PHE A 851 -35.52 21.28 -25.68
C PHE A 851 -34.32 21.94 -24.98
N ARG A 852 -34.58 22.91 -24.10
CA ARG A 852 -33.54 23.72 -23.46
C ARG A 852 -33.34 23.28 -22.01
N ILE A 853 -32.08 23.13 -21.62
CA ILE A 853 -31.61 22.95 -20.24
C ILE A 853 -30.51 23.98 -19.97
N SER A 854 -30.41 24.47 -18.74
CA SER A 854 -29.43 25.45 -18.26
C SER A 854 -29.70 25.70 -16.77
N TYR A 855 -28.73 26.25 -16.05
CA TYR A 855 -29.03 26.89 -14.76
C TYR A 855 -29.38 28.37 -14.93
N SER A 856 -29.89 29.00 -13.87
CA SER A 856 -30.25 30.42 -13.88
C SER A 856 -29.03 31.31 -13.64
N HIS A 857 -29.03 32.50 -14.25
CA HIS A 857 -28.05 33.57 -14.01
C HIS A 857 -28.58 34.66 -13.04
N GLY A 858 -29.72 34.42 -12.38
CA GLY A 858 -30.31 35.37 -11.42
C GLY A 858 -30.70 36.72 -12.03
N LEU A 859 -31.03 36.75 -13.32
CA LEU A 859 -31.29 37.97 -14.08
C LEU A 859 -32.75 38.44 -14.03
N SER A 860 -33.67 37.60 -13.59
CA SER A 860 -35.09 37.94 -13.51
C SER A 860 -35.36 38.84 -12.31
N ILE A 861 -36.33 39.75 -12.43
CA ILE A 861 -36.72 40.61 -11.30
C ILE A 861 -37.47 39.80 -10.23
N ASP A 862 -37.47 40.33 -9.00
CA ASP A 862 -38.34 39.86 -7.92
C ASP A 862 -39.83 39.97 -8.35
N MET A 863 -40.57 38.89 -8.19
CA MET A 863 -42.02 38.85 -8.37
C MET A 863 -42.71 39.10 -7.04
N ASP A 864 -43.43 40.21 -6.92
CA ASP A 864 -44.16 40.59 -5.70
C ASP A 864 -45.64 40.18 -5.80
N GLU A 865 -46.03 39.20 -4.99
CA GLU A 865 -47.39 38.67 -4.95
C GLU A 865 -48.31 39.59 -4.11
N THR A 866 -47.80 40.51 -3.28
CA THR A 866 -48.58 41.22 -2.24
C THR A 866 -49.56 42.27 -2.76
N GLY A 867 -49.50 42.61 -4.04
CA GLY A 867 -50.38 43.60 -4.69
C GLY A 867 -50.00 45.06 -4.46
N ASP A 868 -49.01 45.35 -3.61
CA ASP A 868 -48.47 46.71 -3.38
C ASP A 868 -47.51 47.16 -4.50
N ALA A 869 -46.86 46.20 -5.19
CA ALA A 869 -46.17 46.38 -6.47
C ALA A 869 -46.66 45.28 -7.45
N PRO A 870 -47.72 45.52 -8.23
CA PRO A 870 -48.41 44.45 -8.94
C PRO A 870 -47.55 43.83 -10.06
N LEU A 871 -47.68 42.51 -10.23
CA LEU A 871 -47.24 41.82 -11.44
C LEU A 871 -47.82 42.52 -12.66
N HIS A 872 -46.96 42.74 -13.66
CA HIS A 872 -47.30 43.52 -14.84
C HIS A 872 -47.12 42.64 -16.06
N ASP A 873 -48.20 42.40 -16.81
CA ASP A 873 -48.19 41.51 -17.98
C ASP A 873 -47.03 41.84 -18.91
N ALA A 874 -46.85 43.13 -19.25
CA ALA A 874 -45.79 43.59 -20.16
C ALA A 874 -44.35 43.39 -19.67
N VAL A 875 -44.13 43.04 -18.39
CA VAL A 875 -42.81 42.76 -17.83
C VAL A 875 -42.51 41.25 -17.82
N GLY A 876 -43.53 40.41 -17.99
CA GLY A 876 -43.38 38.95 -17.99
C GLY A 876 -42.80 38.44 -16.68
N PHE A 877 -41.70 37.69 -16.77
CA PHE A 877 -40.88 37.30 -15.61
C PHE A 877 -39.77 38.30 -15.29
N GLY A 878 -39.65 39.36 -16.09
CA GLY A 878 -38.68 40.44 -15.91
C GLY A 878 -37.23 40.03 -16.16
N HIS A 879 -37.00 38.91 -16.84
CA HIS A 879 -35.71 38.62 -17.46
C HIS A 879 -35.38 39.67 -18.54
N PRO A 880 -34.10 39.99 -18.81
CA PRO A 880 -33.74 40.81 -19.96
C PRO A 880 -34.37 40.29 -21.26
N ASN A 881 -35.13 41.16 -21.95
CA ASN A 881 -35.92 40.85 -23.15
C ASN A 881 -37.15 39.94 -22.94
N SER A 882 -37.62 39.80 -21.70
CA SER A 882 -38.89 39.13 -21.39
C SER A 882 -40.04 39.73 -22.21
N GLY A 883 -40.85 38.85 -22.80
CA GLY A 883 -42.10 39.16 -23.45
C GLY A 883 -43.23 39.29 -22.43
N ALA A 884 -44.39 39.73 -22.91
CA ALA A 884 -45.54 39.90 -22.03
C ALA A 884 -46.20 38.55 -21.68
N ILE A 885 -46.63 38.37 -20.43
CA ILE A 885 -47.36 37.19 -19.95
C ILE A 885 -48.80 37.61 -19.62
N ASP A 886 -49.79 36.92 -20.19
CA ASP A 886 -51.21 37.13 -19.87
C ASP A 886 -51.58 36.32 -18.61
N TYR A 887 -51.32 36.86 -17.42
CA TYR A 887 -51.48 36.12 -16.14
C TYR A 887 -52.92 35.66 -15.85
N ASN A 888 -53.93 36.37 -16.38
CA ASN A 888 -55.35 36.12 -16.10
C ASN A 888 -56.07 35.34 -17.22
N CYS A 889 -55.39 35.06 -18.33
CA CYS A 889 -55.87 34.24 -19.43
C CYS A 889 -57.12 34.79 -20.14
N ASN A 890 -57.23 36.12 -20.22
CA ASN A 890 -58.34 36.76 -20.93
C ASN A 890 -58.06 37.00 -22.43
N GLY A 891 -56.83 36.71 -22.89
CA GLY A 891 -56.37 36.87 -24.27
C GLY A 891 -55.72 38.23 -24.56
N TYR A 892 -55.43 39.05 -23.55
CA TYR A 892 -54.87 40.39 -23.69
C TYR A 892 -53.70 40.62 -22.71
N PRO A 893 -52.43 40.59 -23.17
CA PRO A 893 -51.25 40.73 -22.31
C PRO A 893 -50.89 42.20 -22.06
N ASN A 894 -51.88 43.01 -21.67
CA ASN A 894 -51.72 44.44 -21.44
C ASN A 894 -52.45 44.92 -20.19
N ASP A 895 -52.87 43.99 -19.33
CA ASP A 895 -53.49 44.35 -18.08
C ASP A 895 -52.43 44.83 -17.09
N ILE A 896 -52.86 45.79 -16.27
CA ILE A 896 -52.17 46.17 -15.06
C ILE A 896 -53.14 45.74 -13.98
N GLU A 897 -52.91 44.68 -13.21
CA GLU A 897 -53.40 44.63 -11.82
C GLU A 897 -53.20 43.33 -11.00
N TYR A 898 -53.04 43.60 -9.68
CA TYR A 898 -53.33 42.88 -8.43
C TYR A 898 -52.61 41.58 -8.06
N GLY A 899 -52.41 41.44 -6.74
CA GLY A 899 -51.69 40.34 -6.12
C GLY A 899 -52.24 38.97 -6.54
N LEU A 900 -51.34 38.18 -7.11
CA LEU A 900 -51.58 36.82 -7.58
C LEU A 900 -50.57 35.94 -6.84
N ASP A 901 -51.08 34.93 -6.15
CA ASP A 901 -50.26 33.85 -5.61
C ASP A 901 -49.81 32.98 -6.78
N VAL A 902 -48.64 33.31 -7.36
CA VAL A 902 -48.08 32.62 -8.53
C VAL A 902 -47.52 31.25 -8.17
N ASN A 903 -47.33 31.01 -6.88
CA ASN A 903 -46.68 29.83 -6.36
C ASN A 903 -47.63 28.78 -5.75
N LYS A 904 -48.88 29.19 -5.51
CA LYS A 904 -50.00 28.40 -4.97
C LYS A 904 -49.76 27.89 -3.54
N ASP A 905 -48.94 28.57 -2.74
CA ASP A 905 -48.68 28.23 -1.33
C ASP A 905 -49.73 28.84 -0.36
N GLY A 906 -50.60 29.72 -0.85
CA GLY A 906 -51.64 30.39 -0.07
C GLY A 906 -51.17 31.61 0.73
N ALA A 907 -49.91 32.00 0.61
CA ALA A 907 -49.31 33.23 1.10
C ALA A 907 -48.99 34.17 -0.07
N TYR A 908 -48.95 35.47 0.21
CA TYR A 908 -48.51 36.47 -0.76
C TYR A 908 -47.15 36.99 -0.30
N THR A 909 -46.12 36.66 -1.04
CA THR A 909 -44.71 36.93 -0.71
C THR A 909 -43.96 37.53 -1.89
N VAL A 910 -42.67 37.81 -1.69
CA VAL A 910 -41.78 38.16 -2.80
C VAL A 910 -40.97 36.93 -3.19
N VAL A 911 -41.12 36.54 -4.45
CA VAL A 911 -40.52 35.36 -5.06
C VAL A 911 -39.31 35.79 -5.90
N ARG A 912 -38.14 35.22 -5.60
CA ARG A 912 -36.86 35.67 -6.16
C ARG A 912 -36.20 34.61 -7.04
N ASP A 913 -35.60 35.08 -8.12
CA ASP A 913 -34.63 34.33 -8.91
C ASP A 913 -33.33 34.12 -8.09
N HIS A 914 -32.50 33.18 -8.53
CA HIS A 914 -31.21 32.86 -7.93
C HIS A 914 -30.18 32.64 -9.04
N ASP A 915 -28.98 33.19 -8.89
CA ASP A 915 -27.88 32.96 -9.81
C ASP A 915 -27.19 31.63 -9.48
N ASP A 916 -27.62 30.56 -10.15
CA ASP A 916 -27.06 29.22 -9.98
C ASP A 916 -25.70 29.09 -10.67
N TRP A 917 -25.56 29.61 -11.89
CA TRP A 917 -24.30 29.53 -12.61
C TRP A 917 -23.17 30.23 -11.83
N GLY A 918 -23.45 31.38 -11.22
CA GLY A 918 -22.51 32.04 -10.31
C GLY A 918 -22.37 31.37 -8.93
N SER A 919 -23.23 30.39 -8.61
CA SER A 919 -23.22 29.67 -7.32
C SER A 919 -22.65 28.25 -7.40
N ILE A 920 -22.32 27.73 -8.60
CA ILE A 920 -21.69 26.43 -8.72
C ILE A 920 -20.37 26.43 -7.94
N LYS A 921 -20.09 25.31 -7.30
CA LYS A 921 -18.88 25.13 -6.52
C LYS A 921 -18.18 23.90 -7.01
N PHE A 922 -16.92 24.12 -7.30
CA PHE A 922 -16.06 23.03 -7.61
C PHE A 922 -15.37 22.52 -6.34
N TYR A 923 -15.69 21.30 -5.93
CA TYR A 923 -15.22 20.70 -4.69
C TYR A 923 -14.08 19.72 -4.97
N PHE A 924 -12.86 20.27 -5.02
CA PHE A 924 -11.68 19.48 -5.37
C PHE A 924 -10.89 19.03 -4.15
N TYR A 925 -10.60 19.91 -3.17
CA TYR A 925 -10.19 19.56 -1.80
C TYR A 925 -10.45 20.73 -0.82
N LYS A 926 -10.48 20.45 0.48
CA LYS A 926 -10.90 21.33 1.60
C LYS A 926 -10.00 22.57 1.78
N GLY A 927 -10.20 23.59 0.95
CA GLY A 927 -9.67 24.94 1.14
C GLY A 927 -10.70 25.85 1.82
N ASP A 928 -10.94 25.65 3.12
CA ASP A 928 -11.37 26.71 4.05
C ASP A 928 -11.43 26.15 5.48
N GLY A 929 -10.34 26.31 6.23
CA GLY A 929 -10.33 26.26 7.70
C GLY A 929 -10.38 24.88 8.38
N GLY A 930 -9.22 24.39 8.80
CA GLY A 930 -9.06 23.64 10.05
C GLY A 930 -9.25 22.12 10.02
N VAL A 931 -8.24 21.44 10.55
CA VAL A 931 -8.12 20.02 10.92
C VAL A 931 -8.00 19.03 9.76
N ALA A 932 -6.76 18.55 9.59
CA ALA A 932 -6.39 17.31 8.91
C ALA A 932 -6.39 16.15 9.93
N GLY A 933 -6.73 14.94 9.47
CA GLY A 933 -6.56 13.71 10.24
C GLY A 933 -7.78 13.27 11.07
N ALA A 934 -8.85 12.84 10.41
CA ALA A 934 -9.75 11.76 10.82
C ALA A 934 -10.97 11.76 9.91
N ARG A 935 -11.53 10.57 9.68
CA ARG A 935 -12.91 10.36 9.27
C ARG A 935 -13.85 11.33 9.99
N ALA A 936 -14.19 12.44 9.34
CA ALA A 936 -15.29 13.29 9.73
C ALA A 936 -16.17 13.39 8.49
N PHE A 937 -17.03 12.37 8.34
CA PHE A 937 -18.33 12.57 7.71
C PHE A 937 -18.97 13.78 8.40
N VAL A 938 -18.84 14.98 7.84
CA VAL A 938 -20.05 15.79 7.75
C VAL A 938 -20.83 15.05 6.68
N GLU A 939 -21.84 14.28 7.08
CA GLU A 939 -22.67 13.59 6.11
C GLU A 939 -23.17 14.64 5.11
N PRO A 940 -22.84 14.52 3.81
CA PRO A 940 -23.51 15.36 2.83
C PRO A 940 -25.02 15.12 2.99
N VAL A 941 -25.82 16.16 2.86
CA VAL A 941 -27.28 16.01 2.98
C VAL A 941 -27.78 15.39 1.69
N ALA A 942 -28.41 14.21 1.78
CA ALA A 942 -29.11 13.62 0.65
C ALA A 942 -30.35 14.46 0.41
N ILE A 943 -30.56 14.84 -0.84
CA ILE A 943 -31.81 15.46 -1.25
C ILE A 943 -32.52 14.44 -2.14
N GLU A 944 -33.64 13.92 -1.63
CA GLU A 944 -34.50 12.99 -2.35
C GLU A 944 -35.57 13.76 -3.12
N GLU A 945 -35.75 13.43 -4.41
CA GLU A 945 -36.83 14.02 -5.20
C GLU A 945 -38.03 13.05 -5.23
N GLU A 946 -39.22 13.51 -4.84
CA GLU A 946 -40.45 12.84 -5.29
C GLU A 946 -40.70 13.23 -6.76
N ALA A 947 -41.06 12.23 -7.56
CA ALA A 947 -41.59 12.46 -8.90
C ALA A 947 -42.66 13.57 -8.87
N PRO A 948 -42.79 14.41 -9.93
CA PRO A 948 -43.80 15.47 -9.98
C PRO A 948 -45.15 14.89 -9.58
N ASP A 949 -45.89 15.67 -8.79
CA ASP A 949 -47.07 15.26 -8.04
C ASP A 949 -47.93 14.19 -8.72
N ALA A 950 -48.60 13.36 -7.92
CA ALA A 950 -49.48 12.30 -8.40
C ALA A 950 -50.57 12.76 -9.41
N GLU A 951 -50.75 14.07 -9.63
CA GLU A 951 -51.61 14.65 -10.65
C GLU A 951 -50.99 14.59 -12.06
N PHE A 952 -49.68 14.79 -12.21
CA PHE A 952 -48.97 14.75 -13.50
C PHE A 952 -48.89 13.34 -14.11
N PHE A 953 -48.58 12.31 -13.32
CA PHE A 953 -48.55 10.92 -13.83
C PHE A 953 -49.93 10.40 -14.24
N ASN A 954 -51.00 10.87 -13.58
CA ASN A 954 -52.37 10.55 -13.99
C ASN A 954 -52.74 11.26 -15.31
N GLN A 955 -52.21 12.45 -15.58
CA GLN A 955 -52.36 13.14 -16.87
C GLN A 955 -51.51 12.49 -17.97
N LEU A 956 -50.28 12.07 -17.69
CA LEU A 956 -49.41 11.38 -18.65
C LEU A 956 -50.00 10.02 -19.05
N LYS A 957 -50.54 9.26 -18.09
CA LYS A 957 -51.26 8.01 -18.35
C LYS A 957 -52.54 8.24 -19.16
N ALA A 958 -53.28 9.32 -18.90
CA ALA A 958 -54.47 9.71 -19.67
C ALA A 958 -54.15 10.29 -21.07
N MET A 959 -52.89 10.63 -21.36
CA MET A 959 -52.41 11.03 -22.70
C MET A 959 -51.74 9.87 -23.47
N MET A 960 -51.43 8.77 -22.79
CA MET A 960 -50.84 7.55 -23.37
C MET A 960 -51.89 6.46 -23.64
N ASP A 961 -52.99 6.43 -22.89
CA ASP A 961 -54.24 5.74 -23.22
C ASP A 961 -55.11 6.58 -24.19
#